data_AF-A0A972GMM5-F1
#
_entry.id   AF-A0A972GMM5-F1
#
_cell.length_a   1.000
_cell.length_b   1.000
_cell.length_c   1.000
_cell.angle_alpha   90.00
_cell.angle_beta   90.00
_cell.angle_gamma   90.00
#
_symmetry.space_group_name_H-M   'P 1'
#
loop_
_entity.id
_entity.type
_entity.pdbx_description
1 polymer ?
#
loop_
_entity_poly.entity_id
_entity_poly.type
_entity_poly.pdbx_seq_one_letter_code
_entity_poly.pdbx_strand_id
1 'polypeptide(L)'
;MNTHQYNTKFTFGVSVAVALLIIGAFWLAIMVPRIVYAFDLVYVAPGGGDACNGNSPCYDSIQEAVNNTDPGGSVLVFPGTYEESIDLTEMGSDLTEPAQGDISLLTVNADGEPTAGTATISITDEIAFEIDEDFAGNVMIDGFVITAAEDGIDLGDIEGDITLQNLTITDASDDGIRLEVAGSIAINNTTIANSGSEGIRAEVMMGDVMVFNVESNNNGSEGIQLDVISGTITTDRTITNGNADEGLDLLSTEAISATNATAIGNGDTGIEFDDSFIDNNNPQDSILGNGTGYLANAMAQDNDREAIRIDVLRDITVISATVETAGREGFRLAASGGGDINVSDVSSQDTLDRGHSFQLTGGNLTVTNATSINSDEVGFFVDMQEGGNATFTNTTATANSESGFEMFVNDGGNVTIDGALANQNGEIGFDIIVEQMGNISISNAEAHENGDPASSSDEENPPNGFTLRTEEGNLQVTNASAFSNINEGFALTSSGSITVANVTAQNNNADGLSVLQEIFIGPIDNLTIANSIFENNGSDPERGGGGLTIAELDPNGVLEVIGNVIAGNATHGLSLDTVPDETVLAAIGNWWGDTSGPSGIGSGSGDSIVVEEGSVTFTPWINTLNVTAEEALAQTDTTFTVLFQFTDSSGSVFLGEGPGDLNATTPPFTLTTNDGDVTTSGFIEGAEGTLSATVTTGLTAPEVHLAGPGGLRSPLSSTTTVYLPLINR
;
A
#
# COMPACT_ATOMS: atom_id res chain seq x y z
N MET A 1 2.56 -26.29 -2.20
CA MET A 1 3.91 -25.70 -2.32
C MET A 1 3.87 -24.40 -1.54
N ASN A 2 4.39 -24.37 -0.30
CA ASN A 2 4.30 -23.22 0.63
C ASN A 2 5.70 -22.83 1.13
N THR A 3 6.64 -22.59 0.22
CA THR A 3 8.00 -22.15 0.56
C THR A 3 8.18 -20.63 0.49
N HIS A 4 7.28 -19.88 -0.17
CA HIS A 4 7.41 -18.42 -0.28
C HIS A 4 6.95 -17.65 0.98
N GLN A 5 5.82 -18.01 1.61
CA GLN A 5 5.35 -17.30 2.81
C GLN A 5 6.26 -17.43 4.05
N TYR A 6 7.14 -18.44 4.08
CA TYR A 6 8.09 -18.58 5.19
C TYR A 6 9.32 -17.70 5.04
N ASN A 7 9.71 -17.32 3.81
CA ASN A 7 10.91 -16.50 3.62
C ASN A 7 10.66 -15.03 3.96
N THR A 8 9.53 -14.43 3.57
CA THR A 8 9.24 -13.03 3.93
C THR A 8 9.12 -12.81 5.43
N LYS A 9 8.42 -13.70 6.15
CA LYS A 9 8.37 -13.64 7.62
C LYS A 9 9.73 -13.88 8.29
N PHE A 10 10.58 -14.69 7.68
CA PHE A 10 11.91 -14.96 8.21
C PHE A 10 12.86 -13.78 7.98
N THR A 11 12.87 -13.18 6.78
CA THR A 11 13.66 -11.98 6.50
C THR A 11 13.17 -10.79 7.33
N PHE A 12 11.85 -10.58 7.46
CA PHE A 12 11.25 -9.57 8.34
C PHE A 12 11.66 -9.77 9.80
N GLY A 13 11.57 -11.00 10.30
CA GLY A 13 12.00 -11.32 11.66
C GLY A 13 13.50 -11.11 11.90
N VAL A 14 14.34 -11.31 10.88
CA VAL A 14 15.78 -11.07 10.98
C VAL A 14 16.11 -9.57 10.91
N SER A 15 15.51 -8.79 10.01
CA SER A 15 15.79 -7.36 9.91
C SER A 15 15.34 -6.59 11.16
N VAL A 16 14.14 -6.86 11.66
CA VAL A 16 13.66 -6.25 12.92
C VAL A 16 14.49 -6.73 14.11
N ALA A 17 14.89 -8.00 14.17
CA ALA A 17 15.76 -8.49 15.22
C ALA A 17 17.16 -7.86 15.14
N VAL A 18 17.70 -7.62 13.95
CA VAL A 18 18.98 -6.94 13.76
C VAL A 18 18.86 -5.47 14.16
N ALA A 19 17.82 -4.75 13.75
CA ALA A 19 17.57 -3.38 14.19
C ALA A 19 17.41 -3.29 15.71
N LEU A 20 16.59 -4.14 16.33
CA LEU A 20 16.43 -4.18 17.79
C LEU A 20 17.70 -4.62 18.53
N LEU A 21 18.55 -5.45 17.92
CA LEU A 21 19.81 -5.91 18.50
C LEU A 21 20.92 -4.87 18.30
N ILE A 22 20.87 -4.07 17.22
CA ILE A 22 21.72 -2.88 17.02
C ILE A 22 21.31 -1.80 18.02
N ILE A 23 20.02 -1.44 18.09
CA ILE A 23 19.48 -0.54 19.13
C ILE A 23 19.89 -1.08 20.50
N GLY A 24 19.64 -2.35 20.79
CA GLY A 24 19.99 -2.97 22.06
C GLY A 24 21.49 -3.00 22.36
N ALA A 25 22.35 -3.25 21.37
CA ALA A 25 23.81 -3.28 21.54
C ALA A 25 24.42 -1.88 21.62
N PHE A 26 23.85 -0.90 20.92
CA PHE A 26 24.20 0.51 21.02
C PHE A 26 23.77 1.07 22.38
N TRP A 27 22.54 0.79 22.82
CA TRP A 27 22.10 1.06 24.18
C TRP A 27 22.96 0.35 25.22
N LEU A 28 23.37 -0.90 24.98
CA LEU A 28 24.28 -1.59 25.89
C LEU A 28 25.67 -0.95 25.88
N ALA A 29 26.18 -0.47 24.75
CA ALA A 29 27.47 0.23 24.65
C ALA A 29 27.44 1.60 25.34
N ILE A 30 26.30 2.30 25.31
CA ILE A 30 26.05 3.54 26.07
C ILE A 30 25.86 3.23 27.57
N MET A 31 25.16 2.14 27.92
CA MET A 31 24.84 1.77 29.31
C MET A 31 25.85 0.85 30.00
N VAL A 32 26.91 0.36 29.34
CA VAL A 32 27.99 -0.33 30.08
C VAL A 32 28.53 0.71 31.03
N PRO A 33 28.56 0.47 32.37
CA PRO A 33 29.27 1.36 33.28
C PRO A 33 30.71 1.40 32.78
N ARG A 34 31.05 2.51 32.09
CA ARG A 34 32.40 2.72 31.58
C ARG A 34 33.30 2.55 32.79
N ILE A 35 34.31 1.71 32.65
CA ILE A 35 35.34 1.55 33.67
C ILE A 35 35.78 2.98 33.98
N VAL A 36 35.43 3.45 35.18
CA VAL A 36 35.79 4.77 35.68
C VAL A 36 37.31 4.74 35.81
N TYR A 37 38.01 5.05 34.71
CA TYR A 37 39.25 5.78 34.84
C TYR A 37 38.89 7.02 35.63
N ALA A 38 39.76 7.44 36.55
CA ALA A 38 39.58 8.70 37.24
C ALA A 38 39.73 9.81 36.21
N PHE A 39 38.68 10.03 35.42
CA PHE A 39 38.54 11.16 34.52
C PHE A 39 38.47 12.41 35.38
N ASP A 40 39.06 13.48 34.87
CA ASP A 40 39.02 14.75 35.56
C ASP A 40 37.57 15.21 35.64
N LEU A 41 37.12 15.50 36.86
CA LEU A 41 35.75 15.89 37.17
C LEU A 41 35.80 17.34 37.60
N VAL A 42 35.20 18.18 36.79
CA VAL A 42 35.09 19.60 37.05
C VAL A 42 33.63 19.93 37.37
N TYR A 43 33.41 20.84 38.32
CA TYR A 43 32.08 21.21 38.77
C TYR A 43 31.81 22.67 38.48
N VAL A 44 30.56 23.00 38.13
CA VAL A 44 30.11 24.36 37.84
C VAL A 44 28.86 24.66 38.63
N ALA A 45 28.78 25.82 39.26
CA ALA A 45 27.56 26.31 39.90
C ALA A 45 27.53 27.84 39.85
N PRO A 46 26.37 28.51 39.72
CA PRO A 46 26.33 29.96 39.70
C PRO A 46 26.89 30.55 41.01
N GLY A 47 27.98 31.31 40.90
CA GLY A 47 28.71 31.91 42.04
C GLY A 47 29.75 31.00 42.73
N GLY A 48 29.97 29.80 42.17
CA GLY A 48 30.98 28.80 42.50
C GLY A 48 31.37 28.60 43.95
N GLY A 49 32.59 28.11 44.19
CA GLY A 49 33.08 27.73 45.52
C GLY A 49 32.23 26.64 46.20
N ASP A 50 31.56 26.99 47.30
CA ASP A 50 30.71 26.05 48.07
C ASP A 50 29.41 25.67 47.34
N ALA A 51 29.07 26.34 46.23
CA ALA A 51 27.83 26.13 45.48
C ALA A 51 27.77 24.75 44.78
N CYS A 52 28.91 24.12 44.49
CA CYS A 52 28.98 22.75 43.94
C CYS A 52 28.86 21.66 45.03
N ASN A 53 28.09 21.89 46.10
CA ASN A 53 27.93 20.95 47.23
C ASN A 53 29.26 20.53 47.89
N GLY A 54 30.25 21.44 47.92
CA GLY A 54 31.59 21.19 48.46
C GLY A 54 32.52 20.37 47.56
N ASN A 55 32.12 20.09 46.31
CA ASN A 55 32.98 19.48 45.30
C ASN A 55 34.00 20.51 44.76
N SER A 56 35.17 20.03 44.32
CA SER A 56 36.29 20.87 43.87
C SER A 56 37.11 20.14 42.80
N PRO A 57 37.60 20.83 41.75
CA PRO A 57 37.46 22.28 41.50
C PRO A 57 36.02 22.69 41.12
N CYS A 58 35.55 23.83 41.63
CA CYS A 58 34.22 24.37 41.38
C CYS A 58 34.36 25.78 40.79
N TYR A 59 33.87 25.95 39.58
CA TYR A 59 33.97 27.17 38.80
C TYR A 59 32.67 27.97 38.81
N ASP A 60 32.78 29.27 38.59
CA ASP A 60 31.64 30.20 38.61
C ASP A 60 30.87 30.19 37.26
N SER A 61 31.52 29.75 36.18
CA SER A 61 30.99 29.69 34.80
C SER A 61 31.30 28.33 34.15
N ILE A 62 30.53 27.97 33.12
CA ILE A 62 30.71 26.73 32.36
C ILE A 62 31.96 26.85 31.48
N GLN A 63 32.19 27.98 30.81
CA GLN A 63 33.38 28.18 29.99
C GLN A 63 34.67 28.02 30.80
N GLU A 64 34.73 28.58 32.02
CA GLU A 64 35.91 28.43 32.87
C GLU A 64 36.19 26.96 33.23
N ALA A 65 35.14 26.16 33.45
CA ALA A 65 35.30 24.72 33.66
C ALA A 65 35.78 23.99 32.41
N VAL A 66 35.24 24.30 31.23
CA VAL A 66 35.66 23.72 29.94
C VAL A 66 37.15 24.00 29.70
N ASN A 67 37.60 25.23 29.91
CA ASN A 67 39.00 25.65 29.74
C ASN A 67 39.96 24.91 30.69
N ASN A 68 39.45 24.39 31.81
CA ASN A 68 40.22 23.69 32.83
C ASN A 68 39.99 22.17 32.84
N THR A 69 39.28 21.61 31.85
CA THR A 69 38.98 20.16 31.79
C THR A 69 40.03 19.43 30.95
N ASP A 70 40.68 18.41 31.52
CA ASP A 70 41.58 17.51 30.78
C ASP A 70 40.83 16.73 29.66
N PRO A 71 41.48 16.38 28.53
CA PRO A 71 40.95 15.42 27.55
C PRO A 71 40.37 14.14 28.17
N GLY A 72 39.12 13.83 27.85
CA GLY A 72 38.33 12.76 28.46
C GLY A 72 37.57 13.15 29.73
N GLY A 73 37.69 14.39 30.19
CA GLY A 73 37.07 14.88 31.42
C GLY A 73 35.56 15.11 31.31
N SER A 74 34.94 15.39 32.46
CA SER A 74 33.52 15.70 32.54
C SER A 74 33.25 16.94 33.37
N VAL A 75 32.38 17.80 32.87
CA VAL A 75 31.89 19.02 33.52
C VAL A 75 30.48 18.74 34.08
N LEU A 76 30.34 18.77 35.41
CA LEU A 76 29.06 18.61 36.09
C LEU A 76 28.47 19.98 36.44
N VAL A 77 27.35 20.32 35.81
CA VAL A 77 26.69 21.63 35.92
C VAL A 77 25.53 21.55 36.90
N PHE A 78 25.67 22.22 38.04
CA PHE A 78 24.65 22.29 39.09
C PHE A 78 23.47 23.17 38.67
N PRO A 79 22.32 23.08 39.39
CA PRO A 79 21.14 23.82 39.01
C PRO A 79 21.36 25.34 38.98
N GLY A 80 20.94 26.00 37.90
CA GLY A 80 21.24 27.41 37.68
C GLY A 80 20.81 27.94 36.33
N THR A 81 20.86 29.26 36.18
CA THR A 81 20.78 29.93 34.87
C THR A 81 22.15 30.51 34.55
N TYR A 82 22.63 30.25 33.35
CA TYR A 82 23.93 30.64 32.83
C TYR A 82 23.68 31.52 31.61
N GLU A 83 24.11 32.77 31.68
CA GLU A 83 24.00 33.77 30.61
C GLU A 83 25.39 33.89 29.94
N GLU A 84 25.88 32.78 29.38
CA GLU A 84 27.19 32.70 28.70
C GLU A 84 27.06 31.83 27.44
N SER A 85 27.91 32.10 26.44
CA SER A 85 28.21 31.18 25.34
C SER A 85 29.31 30.23 25.78
N ILE A 86 29.27 28.99 25.30
CA ILE A 86 30.24 27.95 25.62
C ILE A 86 30.95 27.52 24.34
N ASP A 87 32.20 27.95 24.19
CA ASP A 87 33.10 27.54 23.11
C ASP A 87 33.92 26.33 23.55
N LEU A 88 33.63 25.17 22.96
CA LEU A 88 34.29 23.92 23.29
C LEU A 88 35.67 23.79 22.62
N THR A 89 36.01 24.63 21.63
CA THR A 89 37.36 24.63 21.03
C THR A 89 38.43 25.04 22.04
N GLU A 90 38.06 25.85 23.03
CA GLU A 90 38.91 26.28 24.14
C GLU A 90 39.12 25.20 25.23
N MET A 91 38.60 23.98 25.05
CA MET A 91 38.79 22.89 26.00
C MET A 91 40.27 22.73 26.40
N GLY A 92 40.51 22.75 27.71
CA GLY A 92 41.85 22.57 28.26
C GLY A 92 42.83 23.72 27.98
N SER A 93 42.37 24.85 27.45
CA SER A 93 43.21 26.03 27.14
C SER A 93 43.95 26.61 28.35
N ASP A 94 43.41 26.45 29.56
CA ASP A 94 44.03 26.88 30.82
C ASP A 94 44.93 25.81 31.46
N LEU A 95 44.98 24.60 30.89
CA LEU A 95 45.86 23.54 31.35
C LEU A 95 47.32 23.85 31.01
N THR A 96 48.24 23.21 31.75
CA THR A 96 49.67 23.40 31.50
C THR A 96 50.13 22.87 30.14
N GLU A 97 49.41 21.89 29.59
CA GLU A 97 49.61 21.34 28.25
C GLU A 97 48.23 21.32 27.57
N PRO A 98 47.85 22.41 26.88
CA PRO A 98 46.56 22.49 26.18
C PRO A 98 46.42 21.34 25.19
N ALA A 99 45.29 20.65 25.28
CA ALA A 99 44.93 19.55 24.40
C ALA A 99 43.41 19.45 24.34
N GLN A 100 42.89 19.31 23.13
CA GLN A 100 41.51 18.89 22.90
C GLN A 100 41.39 17.37 23.03
N GLY A 101 40.18 16.90 23.26
CA GLY A 101 39.85 15.49 23.33
C GLY A 101 38.39 15.30 23.71
N ASP A 102 38.05 14.08 24.13
CA ASP A 102 36.69 13.77 24.55
C ASP A 102 36.22 14.70 25.68
N ILE A 103 35.00 15.24 25.59
CA ILE A 103 34.41 16.06 26.63
C ILE A 103 32.97 15.64 26.90
N SER A 104 32.55 15.75 28.16
CA SER A 104 31.16 15.51 28.55
C SER A 104 30.65 16.61 29.47
N LEU A 105 29.52 17.22 29.13
CA LEU A 105 28.83 18.23 29.92
C LEU A 105 27.51 17.64 30.41
N LEU A 106 27.34 17.53 31.72
CA LEU A 106 26.16 16.89 32.32
C LEU A 106 25.53 17.79 33.37
N THR A 107 24.22 17.97 33.26
CA THR A 107 23.45 18.63 34.32
C THR A 107 23.23 17.70 35.51
N VAL A 108 23.36 18.25 36.71
CA VAL A 108 23.16 17.53 37.97
C VAL A 108 22.16 18.27 38.86
N ASN A 109 21.54 17.55 39.79
CA ASN A 109 20.77 18.17 40.85
C ASN A 109 21.68 18.72 41.97
N ALA A 110 21.08 19.31 43.01
CA ALA A 110 21.83 19.89 44.13
C ALA A 110 22.69 18.87 44.92
N ASP A 111 22.40 17.58 44.80
CA ASP A 111 23.19 16.51 45.42
C ASP A 111 24.36 16.05 44.52
N GLY A 112 24.46 16.55 43.28
CA GLY A 112 25.48 16.16 42.31
C GLY A 112 25.13 14.92 41.49
N GLU A 113 23.88 14.45 41.56
CA GLU A 113 23.42 13.31 40.76
C GLU A 113 22.90 13.79 39.40
N PRO A 114 23.22 13.11 38.28
CA PRO A 114 22.72 13.45 36.96
C PRO A 114 21.20 13.63 36.95
N THR A 115 20.74 14.80 36.53
CA THR A 115 19.31 15.14 36.51
C THR A 115 19.08 16.21 35.45
N ALA A 116 18.42 15.82 34.36
CA ALA A 116 18.09 16.74 33.27
C ALA A 116 17.16 17.88 33.72
N GLY A 117 17.24 18.99 32.99
CA GLY A 117 16.42 20.18 33.17
C GLY A 117 16.82 21.06 34.37
N THR A 118 17.94 20.79 35.03
CA THR A 118 18.34 21.55 36.22
C THR A 118 19.15 22.80 35.89
N ALA A 119 19.90 22.81 34.78
CA ALA A 119 20.66 23.96 34.31
C ALA A 119 20.04 24.53 33.03
N THR A 120 19.96 25.86 32.97
CA THR A 120 19.46 26.62 31.82
C THR A 120 20.55 27.49 31.24
N ILE A 121 20.80 27.40 29.93
CA ILE A 121 21.58 28.37 29.17
C ILE A 121 20.60 29.36 28.55
N SER A 122 20.80 30.64 28.80
CA SER A 122 19.91 31.72 28.34
C SER A 122 20.73 32.87 27.79
N ILE A 123 21.05 32.81 26.50
CA ILE A 123 21.85 33.82 25.80
C ILE A 123 21.00 34.61 24.81
N THR A 124 21.30 35.90 24.62
CA THR A 124 20.45 36.83 23.87
C THR A 124 21.09 37.40 22.60
N ASP A 125 22.33 37.04 22.31
CA ASP A 125 23.11 37.62 21.22
C ASP A 125 24.14 36.67 20.58
N GLU A 126 24.21 35.40 20.99
CA GLU A 126 25.19 34.42 20.49
C GLU A 126 24.60 32.99 20.52
N ILE A 127 25.41 32.02 20.08
CA ILE A 127 25.19 30.56 20.15
C ILE A 127 25.40 30.08 21.60
N ALA A 128 24.65 29.06 22.05
CA ALA A 128 24.82 28.55 23.43
C ALA A 128 25.97 27.55 23.58
N PHE A 129 26.16 26.62 22.65
CA PHE A 129 27.33 25.73 22.58
C PHE A 129 27.92 25.78 21.17
N GLU A 130 29.21 26.08 21.06
CA GLU A 130 29.88 26.33 19.79
C GLU A 130 31.18 25.51 19.67
N ILE A 131 31.44 25.01 18.45
CA ILE A 131 32.75 24.59 17.95
C ILE A 131 32.94 25.23 16.58
N ASP A 132 33.87 26.17 16.46
CA ASP A 132 34.15 26.96 15.24
C ASP A 132 35.45 26.56 14.51
N GLU A 133 36.20 25.59 15.06
CA GLU A 133 37.45 25.03 14.51
C GLU A 133 37.48 23.49 14.65
N ASP A 134 38.34 22.82 13.88
CA ASP A 134 38.58 21.37 13.96
C ASP A 134 38.67 20.87 15.42
N PHE A 135 37.76 19.96 15.82
CA PHE A 135 37.74 19.39 17.18
C PHE A 135 38.00 17.88 17.17
N ALA A 136 39.16 17.50 17.71
CA ALA A 136 39.59 16.11 17.78
C ALA A 136 39.15 15.43 19.08
N GLY A 137 37.88 15.01 19.16
CA GLY A 137 37.35 14.30 20.33
C GLY A 137 35.86 13.99 20.23
N ASN A 138 35.39 13.13 21.11
CA ASN A 138 33.96 12.87 21.25
C ASN A 138 33.30 13.97 22.10
N VAL A 139 32.09 14.39 21.75
CA VAL A 139 31.34 15.41 22.50
C VAL A 139 30.07 14.80 23.07
N MET A 140 29.81 15.01 24.36
CA MET A 140 28.55 14.65 25.01
C MET A 140 27.94 15.86 25.73
N ILE A 141 26.67 16.16 25.46
CA ILE A 141 25.89 17.20 26.14
C ILE A 141 24.59 16.59 26.67
N ASP A 142 24.34 16.70 27.97
CA ASP A 142 23.24 16.00 28.66
C ASP A 142 22.45 16.89 29.63
N GLY A 143 21.16 17.06 29.32
CA GLY A 143 20.16 17.51 30.29
C GLY A 143 19.96 19.03 30.38
N PHE A 144 20.46 19.81 29.43
CA PHE A 144 20.33 21.27 29.45
C PHE A 144 18.96 21.76 28.93
N VAL A 145 18.51 22.89 29.48
CA VAL A 145 17.48 23.74 28.88
C VAL A 145 18.17 24.90 28.19
N ILE A 146 17.90 25.16 26.91
CA ILE A 146 18.62 26.14 26.10
C ILE A 146 17.62 27.09 25.45
N THR A 147 17.90 28.39 25.56
CA THR A 147 17.31 29.44 24.74
C THR A 147 18.46 30.30 24.21
N ALA A 148 18.57 30.46 22.90
CA ALA A 148 19.67 31.17 22.26
C ALA A 148 19.16 32.19 21.25
N ALA A 149 19.99 33.17 20.89
CA ALA A 149 19.63 34.18 19.90
C ALA A 149 20.16 33.89 18.50
N GLU A 150 20.95 32.84 18.34
CA GLU A 150 21.30 32.22 17.07
C GLU A 150 20.97 30.73 17.21
N ASP A 151 21.94 29.85 17.01
CA ASP A 151 21.78 28.40 17.19
C ASP A 151 21.73 28.00 18.67
N GLY A 152 20.93 26.99 18.99
CA GLY A 152 20.97 26.37 20.31
C GLY A 152 22.28 25.62 20.55
N ILE A 153 22.74 24.85 19.57
CA ILE A 153 23.99 24.11 19.58
C ILE A 153 24.53 24.16 18.14
N ASP A 154 25.73 24.67 17.94
CA ASP A 154 26.43 24.64 16.65
C ASP A 154 27.79 23.93 16.83
N LEU A 155 27.91 22.71 16.32
CA LEU A 155 29.12 21.92 16.45
C LEU A 155 29.68 21.57 15.07
N GLY A 156 30.60 22.40 14.57
CA GLY A 156 31.29 22.21 13.30
C GLY A 156 32.58 21.39 13.40
N ASP A 157 33.00 20.79 12.29
CA ASP A 157 34.32 20.17 12.08
C ASP A 157 34.79 19.18 13.19
N ILE A 158 33.87 18.35 13.71
CA ILE A 158 34.22 17.33 14.73
C ILE A 158 34.70 16.02 14.08
N GLU A 159 35.89 15.55 14.45
CA GLU A 159 36.42 14.23 14.01
C GLU A 159 35.82 13.03 14.77
N GLY A 160 35.35 13.25 16.01
CA GLY A 160 34.81 12.22 16.90
C GLY A 160 33.30 12.02 16.82
N ASP A 161 32.76 11.23 17.73
CA ASP A 161 31.32 10.97 17.85
C ASP A 161 30.64 12.05 18.71
N ILE A 162 29.38 12.36 18.40
CA ILE A 162 28.54 13.29 19.17
C ILE A 162 27.39 12.54 19.85
N THR A 163 27.14 12.85 21.12
CA THR A 163 25.97 12.39 21.87
C THR A 163 25.24 13.56 22.52
N LEU A 164 24.03 13.85 22.05
CA LEU A 164 23.15 14.88 22.61
C LEU A 164 21.96 14.20 23.27
N GLN A 165 21.68 14.48 24.54
CA GLN A 165 20.56 13.81 25.21
C GLN A 165 19.85 14.63 26.27
N ASN A 166 18.56 14.35 26.44
CA ASN A 166 17.69 14.97 27.45
C ASN A 166 17.66 16.51 27.35
N LEU A 167 17.76 17.06 26.14
CA LEU A 167 17.82 18.50 25.91
C LEU A 167 16.42 19.09 25.73
N THR A 168 16.26 20.35 26.11
CA THR A 168 15.09 21.17 25.75
C THR A 168 15.59 22.47 25.16
N ILE A 169 15.43 22.65 23.84
CA ILE A 169 15.89 23.84 23.11
C ILE A 169 14.66 24.57 22.62
N THR A 170 14.53 25.85 22.93
CA THR A 170 13.37 26.64 22.53
C THR A 170 13.76 28.05 22.08
N ASP A 171 13.03 28.57 21.11
CA ASP A 171 13.14 29.97 20.65
C ASP A 171 14.57 30.34 20.18
N ALA A 172 15.30 29.38 19.59
CA ALA A 172 16.54 29.67 18.84
C ALA A 172 16.19 30.53 17.62
N SER A 173 17.00 31.54 17.28
CA SER A 173 16.63 32.44 16.18
C SER A 173 17.04 31.92 14.80
N ASP A 174 17.92 30.91 14.78
CA ASP A 174 18.32 30.15 13.59
C ASP A 174 18.03 28.66 13.86
N ASP A 175 19.01 27.76 13.95
CA ASP A 175 18.80 26.33 14.17
C ASP A 175 18.64 25.95 15.65
N GLY A 176 17.84 24.92 15.93
CA GLY A 176 17.85 24.31 17.26
C GLY A 176 19.19 23.62 17.54
N ILE A 177 19.63 22.78 16.61
CA ILE A 177 20.89 22.04 16.64
C ILE A 177 21.44 22.00 15.21
N ARG A 178 22.67 22.49 15.03
CA ARG A 178 23.45 22.39 13.79
C ARG A 178 24.72 21.59 14.03
N LEU A 179 24.97 20.58 13.20
CA LEU A 179 26.11 19.66 13.35
C LEU A 179 26.81 19.42 12.00
N GLU A 180 28.13 19.53 11.96
CA GLU A 180 28.97 19.15 10.83
C GLU A 180 30.06 18.17 11.33
N VAL A 181 29.91 16.87 11.03
CA VAL A 181 30.59 15.80 11.79
C VAL A 181 31.19 14.73 10.89
N ALA A 182 32.39 14.25 11.21
CA ALA A 182 33.03 13.11 10.55
C ALA A 182 32.89 11.78 11.29
N GLY A 183 32.44 11.80 12.55
CA GLY A 183 32.03 10.63 13.33
C GLY A 183 30.51 10.44 13.40
N SER A 184 30.07 9.53 14.29
CA SER A 184 28.66 9.17 14.44
C SER A 184 27.90 10.17 15.31
N ILE A 185 26.59 10.31 15.10
CA ILE A 185 25.71 11.20 15.89
C ILE A 185 24.64 10.37 16.60
N ALA A 186 24.42 10.66 17.89
CA ALA A 186 23.31 10.11 18.66
C ALA A 186 22.53 11.23 19.38
N ILE A 187 21.27 11.46 19.00
CA ILE A 187 20.37 12.43 19.62
C ILE A 187 19.22 11.68 20.30
N ASN A 188 19.04 11.88 21.62
CA ASN A 188 18.12 11.08 22.42
C ASN A 188 17.26 11.91 23.38
N ASN A 189 15.94 11.68 23.41
CA ASN A 189 15.03 12.30 24.37
C ASN A 189 15.11 13.84 24.38
N THR A 190 15.19 14.43 23.20
CA THR A 190 15.37 15.88 23.03
C THR A 190 14.09 16.52 22.50
N THR A 191 13.74 17.68 23.03
CA THR A 191 12.65 18.51 22.51
C THR A 191 13.23 19.82 21.97
N ILE A 192 12.91 20.15 20.73
CA ILE A 192 13.26 21.39 20.06
C ILE A 192 11.96 22.05 19.58
N ALA A 193 11.81 23.35 19.83
CA ALA A 193 10.63 24.06 19.36
C ALA A 193 10.85 25.54 19.08
N ASN A 194 10.12 26.05 18.08
CA ASN A 194 10.14 27.45 17.68
C ASN A 194 11.52 27.96 17.26
N SER A 195 12.35 27.12 16.64
CA SER A 195 13.58 27.58 16.00
C SER A 195 13.26 28.44 14.76
N GLY A 196 14.11 29.40 14.44
CA GLY A 196 13.92 30.30 13.31
C GLY A 196 14.18 29.68 11.95
N SER A 197 15.01 28.64 11.88
CA SER A 197 15.25 27.79 10.70
C SER A 197 14.94 26.33 11.03
N GLU A 198 15.90 25.41 11.03
CA GLU A 198 15.68 23.98 11.26
C GLU A 198 15.61 23.66 12.76
N GLY A 199 14.87 22.61 13.11
CA GLY A 199 14.97 22.09 14.48
C GLY A 199 16.29 21.34 14.70
N ILE A 200 16.63 20.42 13.79
CA ILE A 200 17.92 19.73 13.74
C ILE A 200 18.40 19.75 12.30
N ARG A 201 19.63 20.22 12.08
CA ARG A 201 20.38 20.07 10.86
C ARG A 201 21.69 19.34 11.14
N ALA A 202 21.93 18.23 10.44
CA ALA A 202 23.18 17.49 10.60
C ALA A 202 23.76 17.06 9.26
N GLU A 203 25.00 17.50 8.98
CA GLU A 203 25.79 17.12 7.82
C GLU A 203 26.89 16.14 8.28
N VAL A 204 26.79 14.87 7.87
CA VAL A 204 27.68 13.79 8.34
C VAL A 204 28.49 13.20 7.18
N MET A 205 29.80 13.39 7.25
CA MET A 205 30.72 12.90 6.22
C MET A 205 30.92 11.38 6.31
N MET A 206 31.01 10.85 7.53
CA MET A 206 31.15 9.43 7.83
C MET A 206 30.48 9.10 9.17
N GLY A 207 29.89 7.92 9.30
CA GLY A 207 29.33 7.44 10.57
C GLY A 207 27.81 7.33 10.55
N ASP A 208 27.28 6.64 11.54
CA ASP A 208 25.83 6.41 11.65
C ASP A 208 25.16 7.57 12.40
N VAL A 209 23.93 7.90 12.02
CA VAL A 209 23.10 8.88 12.72
C VAL A 209 21.91 8.20 13.36
N MET A 210 21.76 8.37 14.67
CA MET A 210 20.65 7.86 15.45
C MET A 210 19.86 9.00 16.10
N VAL A 211 18.58 9.11 15.77
CA VAL A 211 17.65 10.07 16.39
C VAL A 211 16.51 9.32 17.06
N PHE A 212 16.44 9.39 18.38
CA PHE A 212 15.54 8.55 19.17
C PHE A 212 14.72 9.37 20.16
N ASN A 213 13.40 9.23 20.09
CA ASN A 213 12.47 9.94 20.98
C ASN A 213 12.69 11.47 20.94
N VAL A 214 12.72 12.03 19.74
CA VAL A 214 12.95 13.47 19.51
C VAL A 214 11.67 14.13 19.03
N GLU A 215 11.37 15.29 19.58
CA GLU A 215 10.27 16.16 19.17
C GLU A 215 10.88 17.46 18.61
N SER A 216 10.52 17.82 17.38
CA SER A 216 11.00 19.01 16.70
C SER A 216 9.86 19.75 16.00
N ASN A 217 9.34 20.79 16.65
CA ASN A 217 8.02 21.35 16.31
C ASN A 217 8.02 22.88 16.12
N ASN A 218 7.20 23.35 15.17
CA ASN A 218 6.98 24.76 14.87
C ASN A 218 8.26 25.52 14.50
N ASN A 219 9.18 24.87 13.78
CA ASN A 219 10.41 25.51 13.31
C ASN A 219 10.16 26.27 11.99
N GLY A 220 11.02 27.24 11.69
CA GLY A 220 10.88 28.13 10.54
C GLY A 220 11.26 27.53 9.19
N SER A 221 11.85 26.33 9.19
CA SER A 221 12.12 25.49 8.02
C SER A 221 11.73 24.02 8.34
N GLU A 222 12.64 23.06 8.23
CA GLU A 222 12.42 21.63 8.48
C GLU A 222 12.38 21.29 9.99
N GLY A 223 11.63 20.24 10.34
CA GLY A 223 11.71 19.68 11.69
C GLY A 223 13.08 19.06 11.98
N ILE A 224 13.49 18.11 11.13
CA ILE A 224 14.77 17.40 11.23
C ILE A 224 15.28 17.16 9.81
N GLN A 225 16.48 17.65 9.49
CA GLN A 225 17.22 17.41 8.26
C GLN A 225 18.53 16.69 8.56
N LEU A 226 18.75 15.52 7.96
CA LEU A 226 19.94 14.71 8.15
C LEU A 226 20.57 14.33 6.81
N ASP A 227 21.74 14.89 6.52
CA ASP A 227 22.51 14.67 5.31
C ASP A 227 23.74 13.79 5.58
N VAL A 228 23.67 12.50 5.29
CA VAL A 228 24.72 11.52 5.59
C VAL A 228 25.37 10.98 4.32
N ILE A 229 26.62 11.39 4.05
CA ILE A 229 27.35 10.96 2.87
C ILE A 229 27.70 9.47 2.94
N SER A 230 28.16 8.97 4.09
CA SER A 230 28.49 7.54 4.28
C SER A 230 28.16 7.09 5.70
N GLY A 231 27.12 6.28 5.80
CA GLY A 231 26.64 5.69 7.04
C GLY A 231 25.12 5.63 7.04
N THR A 232 24.56 4.91 8.01
CA THR A 232 23.12 4.69 8.08
C THR A 232 22.42 5.77 8.88
N ILE A 233 21.18 6.09 8.51
CA ILE A 233 20.27 6.92 9.32
C ILE A 233 19.24 6.02 9.98
N THR A 234 19.10 6.14 11.29
CA THR A 234 18.03 5.49 12.05
C THR A 234 17.28 6.52 12.89
N THR A 235 15.98 6.67 12.62
CA THR A 235 15.08 7.45 13.47
C THR A 235 14.03 6.55 14.11
N ASP A 236 13.74 6.76 15.40
CA ASP A 236 12.66 6.06 16.08
C ASP A 236 11.91 6.98 17.05
N ARG A 237 10.57 6.95 16.98
CA ARG A 237 9.68 7.78 17.79
C ARG A 237 9.99 9.27 17.64
N THR A 238 10.16 9.72 16.41
CA THR A 238 10.34 11.12 16.05
C THR A 238 8.98 11.80 15.82
N ILE A 239 8.84 13.03 16.29
CA ILE A 239 7.64 13.86 16.13
C ILE A 239 8.06 15.19 15.52
N THR A 240 7.54 15.51 14.34
CA THR A 240 7.93 16.70 13.56
C THR A 240 6.68 17.42 13.04
N ASN A 241 6.14 18.34 13.82
CA ASN A 241 4.83 18.96 13.57
C ASN A 241 4.92 20.47 13.40
N GLY A 242 4.10 21.01 12.49
CA GLY A 242 3.92 22.45 12.32
C GLY A 242 5.16 23.17 11.78
N ASN A 243 6.08 22.46 11.15
CA ASN A 243 7.29 23.04 10.56
C ASN A 243 6.95 23.72 9.23
N ALA A 244 7.70 24.75 8.86
CA ALA A 244 7.37 25.56 7.69
C ALA A 244 7.67 24.87 6.35
N ASP A 245 8.56 23.87 6.35
CA ASP A 245 8.87 23.04 5.18
C ASP A 245 8.60 21.55 5.49
N GLU A 246 9.58 20.65 5.42
CA GLU A 246 9.42 19.24 5.72
C GLU A 246 9.33 18.94 7.23
N GLY A 247 8.62 17.86 7.58
CA GLY A 247 8.68 17.32 8.94
C GLY A 247 10.03 16.65 9.20
N LEU A 248 10.32 15.59 8.43
CA LEU A 248 11.51 14.77 8.56
C LEU A 248 12.13 14.56 7.16
N ASP A 249 13.31 15.14 6.93
CA ASP A 249 14.07 15.04 5.68
C ASP A 249 15.37 14.25 5.92
N LEU A 250 15.50 13.11 5.25
CA LEU A 250 16.59 12.15 5.45
C LEU A 250 17.30 11.86 4.13
N LEU A 251 18.56 12.25 4.02
CA LEU A 251 19.40 11.99 2.86
C LEU A 251 20.57 11.07 3.24
N SER A 252 20.67 9.90 2.62
CA SER A 252 21.83 9.01 2.81
C SER A 252 22.14 8.16 1.58
N THR A 253 23.43 7.93 1.32
CA THR A 253 23.86 6.98 0.28
C THR A 253 23.77 5.50 0.71
N GLU A 254 23.58 5.26 2.03
CA GLU A 254 23.40 3.94 2.64
C GLU A 254 21.95 3.75 3.13
N ALA A 255 21.72 2.90 4.14
CA ALA A 255 20.35 2.58 4.58
C ALA A 255 19.72 3.71 5.43
N ILE A 256 18.45 4.01 5.14
CA ILE A 256 17.61 4.92 5.93
C ILE A 256 16.49 4.09 6.57
N SER A 257 16.30 4.25 7.87
CA SER A 257 15.21 3.61 8.62
C SER A 257 14.51 4.63 9.51
N ALA A 258 13.19 4.78 9.35
CA ALA A 258 12.36 5.55 10.28
C ALA A 258 11.24 4.67 10.86
N THR A 259 11.11 4.62 12.18
CA THR A 259 10.04 3.87 12.85
C THR A 259 9.26 4.72 13.83
N ASN A 260 7.94 4.52 13.91
CA ASN A 260 7.07 5.28 14.82
C ASN A 260 7.19 6.81 14.63
N ALA A 261 7.46 7.25 13.40
CA ALA A 261 7.58 8.67 13.06
C ALA A 261 6.18 9.30 12.91
N THR A 262 6.01 10.53 13.38
CA THR A 262 4.77 11.30 13.25
C THR A 262 5.08 12.68 12.68
N ALA A 263 4.45 13.05 11.57
CA ALA A 263 4.65 14.34 10.91
C ALA A 263 3.31 14.99 10.55
N ILE A 264 2.93 16.05 11.27
CA ILE A 264 1.59 16.67 11.15
C ILE A 264 1.69 18.16 10.85
N GLY A 265 1.01 18.61 9.80
CA GLY A 265 0.82 20.03 9.53
C GLY A 265 2.10 20.75 9.08
N ASN A 266 2.97 20.07 8.31
CA ASN A 266 4.18 20.67 7.78
C ASN A 266 3.93 21.32 6.39
N GLY A 267 4.72 22.35 6.06
CA GLY A 267 4.48 23.22 4.90
C GLY A 267 4.92 22.68 3.53
N ASP A 268 5.63 21.55 3.48
CA ASP A 268 5.81 20.73 2.27
C ASP A 268 5.53 19.26 2.59
N THR A 269 6.57 18.44 2.77
CA THR A 269 6.46 16.99 2.88
C THR A 269 6.52 16.50 4.34
N GLY A 270 5.65 15.55 4.72
CA GLY A 270 5.63 15.04 6.08
C GLY A 270 6.90 14.26 6.45
N ILE A 271 7.17 13.18 5.73
CA ILE A 271 8.37 12.33 5.88
C ILE A 271 8.97 12.11 4.50
N GLU A 272 10.22 12.50 4.33
CA GLU A 272 10.99 12.39 3.10
C GLU A 272 12.26 11.59 3.31
N PHE A 273 12.45 10.54 2.49
CA PHE A 273 13.75 9.90 2.30
C PHE A 273 14.22 10.25 0.90
N ASP A 274 15.34 10.93 0.81
CA ASP A 274 15.94 11.33 -0.44
C ASP A 274 17.29 10.61 -0.66
N ASP A 275 17.62 10.41 -1.92
CA ASP A 275 18.95 10.00 -2.40
C ASP A 275 19.55 11.09 -3.32
N SER A 276 18.83 12.21 -3.51
CA SER A 276 19.18 13.26 -4.45
C SER A 276 20.33 14.15 -3.94
N PHE A 277 21.55 13.61 -4.02
CA PHE A 277 22.70 14.45 -4.32
C PHE A 277 22.64 15.02 -5.76
N ILE A 278 21.54 14.78 -6.50
CA ILE A 278 21.38 15.03 -7.94
C ILE A 278 19.96 15.54 -8.24
N ASP A 279 19.87 16.84 -8.51
CA ASP A 279 18.75 17.66 -9.02
C ASP A 279 17.57 16.91 -9.68
N ASN A 280 16.36 17.20 -9.18
CA ASN A 280 15.09 16.45 -9.21
C ASN A 280 14.42 16.33 -10.60
N ASN A 281 15.14 16.65 -11.68
CA ASN A 281 14.58 16.76 -13.03
C ASN A 281 14.93 15.59 -13.96
N ASN A 282 15.71 14.60 -13.51
CA ASN A 282 16.03 13.44 -14.31
C ASN A 282 16.22 12.17 -13.47
N PRO A 283 15.20 11.30 -13.32
CA PRO A 283 15.31 10.05 -12.56
C PRO A 283 16.38 9.09 -13.12
N GLN A 284 16.94 9.35 -14.30
CA GLN A 284 18.01 8.56 -14.90
C GLN A 284 19.44 8.97 -14.46
N ASP A 285 19.63 10.10 -13.76
CA ASP A 285 20.97 10.57 -13.38
C ASP A 285 21.44 10.10 -11.99
N SER A 286 20.61 9.39 -11.21
CA SER A 286 21.02 8.81 -9.93
C SER A 286 21.73 7.46 -10.11
N ILE A 287 23.07 7.46 -10.04
CA ILE A 287 23.92 6.26 -10.23
C ILE A 287 24.74 5.91 -8.96
N LEU A 288 24.66 6.68 -7.86
CA LEU A 288 25.71 6.64 -6.84
C LEU A 288 25.36 6.10 -5.44
N GLY A 289 24.11 6.08 -5.00
CA GLY A 289 23.74 5.41 -3.75
C GLY A 289 23.38 3.92 -3.93
N ASN A 290 23.45 3.13 -2.87
CA ASN A 290 22.92 1.76 -2.86
C ASN A 290 22.00 1.55 -1.65
N GLY A 291 21.44 2.64 -1.15
CA GLY A 291 20.62 2.69 0.06
C GLY A 291 19.31 1.93 -0.07
N THR A 292 18.85 1.41 1.06
CA THR A 292 17.50 0.85 1.22
C THR A 292 16.69 1.76 2.12
N GLY A 293 15.41 1.98 1.80
CA GLY A 293 14.49 2.75 2.62
C GLY A 293 13.58 1.84 3.43
N TYR A 294 13.52 2.02 4.75
CA TYR A 294 12.62 1.30 5.63
C TYR A 294 11.76 2.26 6.46
N LEU A 295 10.45 2.22 6.28
CA LEU A 295 9.49 3.02 7.05
C LEU A 295 8.47 2.10 7.73
N ALA A 296 8.28 2.24 9.04
CA ALA A 296 7.27 1.46 9.74
C ALA A 296 6.53 2.20 10.86
N ASN A 297 5.24 1.91 11.00
CA ASN A 297 4.37 2.52 12.03
C ASN A 297 4.36 4.05 11.96
N ALA A 298 4.43 4.61 10.75
CA ALA A 298 4.50 6.05 10.53
C ALA A 298 3.11 6.66 10.38
N MET A 299 2.94 7.91 10.80
CA MET A 299 1.75 8.70 10.58
C MET A 299 2.13 10.04 9.97
N ALA A 300 1.50 10.41 8.85
CA ALA A 300 1.64 11.74 8.26
C ALA A 300 0.25 12.33 8.01
N GLN A 301 0.03 13.58 8.40
CA GLN A 301 -1.29 14.21 8.32
C GLN A 301 -1.22 15.70 8.01
N ASP A 302 -2.15 16.18 7.18
CA ASP A 302 -2.36 17.60 6.89
C ASP A 302 -1.09 18.32 6.41
N ASN A 303 -0.21 17.63 5.65
CA ASN A 303 0.98 18.25 5.05
C ASN A 303 0.62 18.89 3.70
N ASP A 304 1.23 20.03 3.38
CA ASP A 304 0.84 20.90 2.25
C ASP A 304 1.16 20.31 0.87
N ARG A 305 2.11 19.36 0.76
CA ARG A 305 2.46 18.67 -0.50
C ARG A 305 2.29 17.15 -0.40
N GLU A 306 3.36 16.37 -0.27
CA GLU A 306 3.26 14.91 -0.09
C GLU A 306 3.26 14.52 1.39
N ALA A 307 2.50 13.51 1.79
CA ALA A 307 2.55 13.09 3.19
C ALA A 307 3.79 12.23 3.48
N ILE A 308 4.08 11.25 2.61
CA ILE A 308 5.27 10.40 2.67
C ILE A 308 5.90 10.28 1.29
N ARG A 309 7.18 10.65 1.17
CA ARG A 309 7.99 10.52 -0.05
C ARG A 309 9.23 9.67 0.24
N ILE A 310 9.47 8.64 -0.57
CA ILE A 310 10.68 7.82 -0.47
C ILE A 310 11.23 7.62 -1.88
N ASP A 311 12.31 8.33 -2.17
CA ASP A 311 13.03 8.25 -3.43
C ASP A 311 14.43 7.68 -3.15
N VAL A 312 14.58 6.35 -3.24
CA VAL A 312 15.85 5.65 -2.94
C VAL A 312 16.26 4.71 -4.07
N LEU A 313 17.55 4.38 -4.13
CA LEU A 313 18.10 3.63 -5.26
C LEU A 313 17.89 2.12 -5.24
N ARG A 314 17.39 1.54 -4.15
CA ARG A 314 17.15 0.09 -4.08
C ARG A 314 15.83 -0.22 -3.40
N ASP A 315 15.87 -1.11 -2.42
CA ASP A 315 14.70 -1.73 -1.86
C ASP A 315 14.00 -0.74 -0.92
N ILE A 316 12.71 -0.56 -1.14
CA ILE A 316 11.83 0.21 -0.26
C ILE A 316 10.94 -0.78 0.49
N THR A 317 10.80 -0.59 1.78
CA THR A 317 9.83 -1.32 2.60
C THR A 317 9.02 -0.36 3.46
N VAL A 318 7.70 -0.33 3.26
CA VAL A 318 6.76 0.48 4.04
C VAL A 318 5.73 -0.43 4.72
N ILE A 319 5.62 -0.35 6.05
CA ILE A 319 4.76 -1.25 6.84
C ILE A 319 3.95 -0.47 7.87
N SER A 320 2.63 -0.69 7.90
CA SER A 320 1.76 -0.10 8.93
C SER A 320 1.83 1.44 8.98
N ALA A 321 1.86 2.08 7.82
CA ALA A 321 1.89 3.54 7.71
C ALA A 321 0.51 4.11 7.34
N THR A 322 0.17 5.26 7.90
CA THR A 322 -1.11 5.93 7.70
C THR A 322 -0.91 7.37 7.25
N VAL A 323 -1.60 7.74 6.18
CA VAL A 323 -1.75 9.11 5.71
C VAL A 323 -3.19 9.56 5.89
N GLU A 324 -3.41 10.67 6.59
CA GLU A 324 -4.70 11.34 6.74
C GLU A 324 -4.60 12.76 6.21
N THR A 325 -5.20 13.05 5.05
CA THR A 325 -5.06 14.33 4.33
C THR A 325 -3.64 14.60 3.81
N ALA A 326 -3.52 14.85 2.50
CA ALA A 326 -2.29 15.35 1.89
C ALA A 326 -2.63 16.40 0.83
N GLY A 327 -1.83 17.46 0.72
CA GLY A 327 -2.03 18.53 -0.26
C GLY A 327 -1.76 18.12 -1.71
N ARG A 328 -1.15 16.95 -1.94
CA ARG A 328 -0.97 16.28 -3.23
C ARG A 328 -1.10 14.77 -3.07
N GLU A 329 0.03 14.05 -3.01
CA GLU A 329 0.06 12.57 -2.96
C GLU A 329 0.14 12.07 -1.50
N GLY A 330 -0.52 10.95 -1.22
CA GLY A 330 -0.41 10.31 0.09
C GLY A 330 0.94 9.62 0.26
N PHE A 331 1.18 8.59 -0.54
CA PHE A 331 2.48 7.91 -0.64
C PHE A 331 3.08 8.12 -2.02
N ARG A 332 4.33 8.60 -2.09
CA ARG A 332 5.14 8.62 -3.30
C ARG A 332 6.40 7.79 -3.09
N LEU A 333 6.47 6.62 -3.71
CA LEU A 333 7.60 5.70 -3.56
C LEU A 333 8.25 5.48 -4.92
N ALA A 334 9.52 5.86 -5.05
CA ALA A 334 10.30 5.65 -6.26
C ALA A 334 11.54 4.78 -5.97
N ALA A 335 11.65 3.66 -6.69
CA ALA A 335 12.83 2.80 -6.67
C ALA A 335 13.44 2.71 -8.07
N SER A 336 14.77 2.81 -8.14
CA SER A 336 15.51 2.64 -9.40
C SER A 336 16.53 1.51 -9.27
N GLY A 337 17.34 1.28 -10.31
CA GLY A 337 18.44 0.30 -10.26
C GLY A 337 18.01 -1.17 -10.05
N GLY A 338 16.73 -1.49 -10.26
CA GLY A 338 16.17 -2.82 -9.99
C GLY A 338 15.80 -3.12 -8.54
N GLY A 339 15.65 -2.09 -7.69
CA GLY A 339 15.18 -2.24 -6.31
C GLY A 339 13.72 -2.67 -6.20
N ASP A 340 13.40 -3.49 -5.20
CA ASP A 340 12.03 -3.94 -4.95
C ASP A 340 11.28 -2.96 -4.02
N ILE A 341 10.02 -2.65 -4.33
CA ILE A 341 9.12 -1.89 -3.43
C ILE A 341 8.16 -2.87 -2.75
N ASN A 342 8.19 -2.92 -1.41
CA ASN A 342 7.33 -3.77 -0.60
C ASN A 342 6.48 -2.93 0.36
N VAL A 343 5.16 -2.95 0.17
CA VAL A 343 4.21 -2.15 0.95
C VAL A 343 3.19 -3.07 1.60
N SER A 344 2.99 -2.92 2.92
CA SER A 344 1.99 -3.72 3.63
C SER A 344 1.27 -2.99 4.76
N ASP A 345 -0.03 -3.26 4.88
CA ASP A 345 -0.89 -2.72 5.94
C ASP A 345 -0.89 -1.18 5.98
N VAL A 346 -0.89 -0.52 4.81
CA VAL A 346 -0.87 0.95 4.70
C VAL A 346 -2.24 1.53 4.33
N SER A 347 -2.50 2.78 4.71
CA SER A 347 -3.73 3.48 4.34
C SER A 347 -3.47 4.93 3.96
N SER A 348 -4.10 5.39 2.88
CA SER A 348 -4.13 6.79 2.43
C SER A 348 -5.58 7.25 2.34
N GLN A 349 -5.88 8.44 2.85
CA GLN A 349 -7.22 9.02 2.84
C GLN A 349 -7.18 10.53 2.56
N ASP A 350 -8.16 11.00 1.76
CA ASP A 350 -8.46 12.43 1.52
C ASP A 350 -7.24 13.19 0.91
N THR A 351 -6.68 12.68 -0.19
CA THR A 351 -5.54 13.28 -0.90
C THR A 351 -5.99 14.15 -2.08
N LEU A 352 -5.31 15.27 -2.36
CA LEU A 352 -5.67 16.17 -3.49
C LEU A 352 -5.17 15.68 -4.87
N ASP A 353 -4.36 14.64 -4.90
CA ASP A 353 -3.86 13.97 -6.10
C ASP A 353 -3.99 12.44 -5.85
N ARG A 354 -2.95 11.65 -6.10
CA ARG A 354 -2.96 10.18 -5.91
C ARG A 354 -2.87 9.74 -4.44
N GLY A 355 -3.60 8.68 -4.10
CA GLY A 355 -3.51 8.06 -2.78
C GLY A 355 -2.17 7.35 -2.56
N HIS A 356 -1.78 6.50 -3.52
CA HIS A 356 -0.49 5.81 -3.57
C HIS A 356 0.10 5.89 -4.97
N SER A 357 1.38 6.26 -5.07
CA SER A 357 2.12 6.49 -6.31
C SER A 357 3.42 5.68 -6.27
N PHE A 358 3.58 4.72 -7.18
CA PHE A 358 4.75 3.85 -7.26
C PHE A 358 5.46 4.04 -8.59
N GLN A 359 6.75 4.38 -8.54
CA GLN A 359 7.59 4.56 -9.73
C GLN A 359 8.77 3.60 -9.66
N LEU A 360 8.91 2.73 -10.66
CA LEU A 360 9.96 1.72 -10.68
C LEU A 360 10.73 1.73 -12.00
N THR A 361 12.06 1.80 -11.92
CA THR A 361 12.97 1.50 -13.04
C THR A 361 13.63 0.15 -12.78
N GLY A 362 12.87 -0.94 -12.96
CA GLY A 362 13.26 -2.30 -12.60
C GLY A 362 12.66 -2.78 -11.27
N GLY A 363 12.99 -4.03 -10.89
CA GLY A 363 12.58 -4.61 -9.60
C GLY A 363 11.13 -5.09 -9.55
N ASN A 364 10.63 -5.46 -8.38
CA ASN A 364 9.26 -5.92 -8.18
C ASN A 364 8.52 -5.00 -7.21
N LEU A 365 7.25 -4.76 -7.50
CA LEU A 365 6.31 -4.09 -6.61
C LEU A 365 5.41 -5.15 -5.94
N THR A 366 5.37 -5.15 -4.61
CA THR A 366 4.42 -5.97 -3.83
C THR A 366 3.64 -5.09 -2.88
N VAL A 367 2.32 -5.05 -3.02
CA VAL A 367 1.40 -4.28 -2.18
C VAL A 367 0.40 -5.24 -1.51
N THR A 368 0.29 -5.23 -0.19
CA THR A 368 -0.61 -6.14 0.55
C THR A 368 -1.41 -5.40 1.62
N ASN A 369 -2.71 -5.67 1.73
CA ASN A 369 -3.61 -5.06 2.72
C ASN A 369 -3.54 -3.52 2.72
N ALA A 370 -3.41 -2.91 1.54
CA ALA A 370 -3.33 -1.46 1.39
C ALA A 370 -4.70 -0.84 1.07
N THR A 371 -4.94 0.38 1.53
CA THR A 371 -6.22 1.09 1.32
C THR A 371 -5.99 2.51 0.81
N SER A 372 -6.80 2.93 -0.16
CA SER A 372 -6.84 4.28 -0.73
C SER A 372 -8.30 4.77 -0.77
N ILE A 373 -8.59 5.90 -0.12
CA ILE A 373 -9.96 6.42 0.03
C ILE A 373 -9.99 7.91 -0.30
N ASN A 374 -10.96 8.33 -1.13
CA ASN A 374 -11.22 9.74 -1.43
C ASN A 374 -9.98 10.50 -1.96
N SER A 375 -9.21 9.91 -2.87
CA SER A 375 -8.21 10.66 -3.63
C SER A 375 -8.88 11.48 -4.72
N ASP A 376 -8.46 12.73 -4.91
CA ASP A 376 -8.97 13.61 -5.97
C ASP A 376 -8.51 13.18 -7.38
N GLU A 377 -7.53 12.28 -7.50
CA GLU A 377 -7.21 11.58 -8.76
C GLU A 377 -7.34 10.06 -8.56
N VAL A 378 -6.21 9.35 -8.53
CA VAL A 378 -6.13 7.89 -8.59
C VAL A 378 -5.87 7.27 -7.22
N GLY A 379 -6.53 6.14 -6.93
CA GLY A 379 -6.32 5.39 -5.69
C GLY A 379 -4.90 4.80 -5.58
N PHE A 380 -4.52 3.97 -6.56
CA PHE A 380 -3.19 3.39 -6.72
C PHE A 380 -2.66 3.62 -8.13
N PHE A 381 -1.59 4.42 -8.26
CA PHE A 381 -0.88 4.69 -9.50
C PHE A 381 0.43 3.90 -9.54
N VAL A 382 0.67 3.15 -10.62
CA VAL A 382 1.90 2.37 -10.85
C VAL A 382 2.50 2.73 -12.21
N ASP A 383 3.76 3.17 -12.22
CA ASP A 383 4.57 3.34 -13.43
C ASP A 383 5.85 2.49 -13.31
N MET A 384 5.90 1.37 -14.05
CA MET A 384 7.08 0.51 -14.14
C MET A 384 7.70 0.65 -15.53
N GLN A 385 8.88 1.26 -15.62
CA GLN A 385 9.52 1.59 -16.89
C GLN A 385 10.37 0.45 -17.47
N GLU A 386 10.95 -0.41 -16.64
CA GLU A 386 11.87 -1.47 -17.08
C GLU A 386 11.53 -2.83 -16.45
N GLY A 387 10.68 -3.64 -17.08
CA GLY A 387 10.37 -4.99 -16.63
C GLY A 387 9.87 -5.05 -15.18
N GLY A 388 10.02 -6.20 -14.52
CA GLY A 388 9.60 -6.39 -13.13
C GLY A 388 8.24 -7.07 -12.96
N ASN A 389 7.75 -7.23 -11.74
CA ASN A 389 6.39 -7.71 -11.52
C ASN A 389 5.67 -6.84 -10.49
N ALA A 390 4.40 -6.54 -10.73
CA ALA A 390 3.51 -5.89 -9.78
C ALA A 390 2.54 -6.92 -9.19
N THR A 391 2.49 -7.03 -7.86
CA THR A 391 1.57 -7.91 -7.15
C THR A 391 0.77 -7.14 -6.12
N PHE A 392 -0.56 -7.16 -6.23
CA PHE A 392 -1.49 -6.55 -5.29
C PHE A 392 -2.33 -7.64 -4.61
N THR A 393 -2.42 -7.59 -3.28
CA THR A 393 -3.19 -8.58 -2.50
C THR A 393 -4.03 -7.90 -1.42
N ASN A 394 -5.34 -8.17 -1.40
CA ASN A 394 -6.29 -7.61 -0.44
C ASN A 394 -6.26 -6.06 -0.38
N THR A 395 -6.21 -5.40 -1.53
CA THR A 395 -6.11 -3.93 -1.62
C THR A 395 -7.45 -3.29 -1.92
N THR A 396 -7.75 -2.13 -1.33
CA THR A 396 -9.02 -1.42 -1.51
C THR A 396 -8.78 -0.01 -2.05
N ALA A 397 -9.40 0.33 -3.17
CA ALA A 397 -9.51 1.70 -3.69
C ALA A 397 -10.98 2.10 -3.69
N THR A 398 -11.35 3.18 -2.98
CA THR A 398 -12.76 3.57 -2.87
C THR A 398 -12.97 5.07 -2.94
N ALA A 399 -13.98 5.48 -3.71
CA ALA A 399 -14.43 6.87 -3.80
C ALA A 399 -13.33 7.84 -4.29
N ASN A 400 -12.38 7.36 -5.10
CA ASN A 400 -11.41 8.22 -5.77
C ASN A 400 -12.07 8.93 -6.96
N SER A 401 -11.65 10.13 -7.31
CA SER A 401 -12.32 10.95 -8.32
C SER A 401 -12.06 10.49 -9.76
N GLU A 402 -10.93 9.80 -9.99
CA GLU A 402 -10.60 9.14 -11.25
C GLU A 402 -10.62 7.61 -11.08
N SER A 403 -9.48 6.95 -11.29
CA SER A 403 -9.37 5.49 -11.27
C SER A 403 -9.09 4.93 -9.89
N GLY A 404 -9.62 3.73 -9.59
CA GLY A 404 -9.25 3.00 -8.38
C GLY A 404 -7.81 2.51 -8.44
N PHE A 405 -7.47 1.83 -9.52
CA PHE A 405 -6.12 1.35 -9.83
C PHE A 405 -5.77 1.77 -11.26
N GLU A 406 -4.62 2.41 -11.44
CA GLU A 406 -4.05 2.75 -12.75
C GLU A 406 -2.62 2.21 -12.81
N MET A 407 -2.33 1.31 -13.73
CA MET A 407 -1.06 0.61 -13.80
C MET A 407 -0.49 0.57 -15.21
N PHE A 408 0.70 1.11 -15.38
CA PHE A 408 1.50 1.05 -16.59
C PHE A 408 2.75 0.20 -16.33
N VAL A 409 2.81 -1.00 -16.93
CA VAL A 409 3.96 -1.91 -16.79
C VAL A 409 4.61 -2.15 -18.15
N ASN A 410 5.77 -1.54 -18.35
CA ASN A 410 6.52 -1.58 -19.59
C ASN A 410 7.54 -2.73 -19.59
N ASP A 411 8.05 -3.07 -20.77
CA ASP A 411 9.16 -4.03 -20.97
C ASP A 411 8.91 -5.46 -20.41
N GLY A 412 7.67 -5.94 -20.49
CA GLY A 412 7.34 -7.37 -20.29
C GLY A 412 7.20 -7.84 -18.84
N GLY A 413 6.88 -6.93 -17.92
CA GLY A 413 6.55 -7.27 -16.54
C GLY A 413 5.19 -7.95 -16.36
N ASN A 414 4.97 -8.72 -15.29
CA ASN A 414 3.65 -9.32 -15.02
C ASN A 414 2.89 -8.55 -13.95
N VAL A 415 1.58 -8.45 -14.10
CA VAL A 415 0.66 -7.89 -13.10
C VAL A 415 -0.20 -9.01 -12.50
N THR A 416 -0.23 -9.12 -11.17
CA THR A 416 -1.08 -10.05 -10.44
C THR A 416 -1.92 -9.29 -9.40
N ILE A 417 -3.24 -9.46 -9.44
CA ILE A 417 -4.17 -8.90 -8.45
C ILE A 417 -4.98 -10.03 -7.83
N ASP A 418 -4.99 -10.10 -6.49
CA ASP A 418 -5.74 -11.09 -5.72
C ASP A 418 -6.51 -10.43 -4.56
N GLY A 419 -7.83 -10.52 -4.54
CA GLY A 419 -8.62 -10.01 -3.42
C GLY A 419 -8.80 -8.49 -3.39
N ALA A 420 -8.68 -7.80 -4.54
CA ALA A 420 -8.76 -6.34 -4.58
C ALA A 420 -10.19 -5.82 -4.78
N LEU A 421 -10.49 -4.65 -4.22
CA LEU A 421 -11.79 -3.97 -4.34
C LEU A 421 -11.59 -2.57 -4.93
N ALA A 422 -12.27 -2.26 -6.04
CA ALA A 422 -12.41 -0.92 -6.60
C ALA A 422 -13.89 -0.51 -6.55
N ASN A 423 -14.24 0.44 -5.68
CA ASN A 423 -15.64 0.79 -5.42
C ASN A 423 -15.89 2.30 -5.52
N GLN A 424 -16.91 2.72 -6.27
CA GLN A 424 -17.34 4.12 -6.37
C GLN A 424 -16.25 5.08 -6.86
N ASN A 425 -15.30 4.63 -7.69
CA ASN A 425 -14.32 5.53 -8.30
C ASN A 425 -14.96 6.32 -9.45
N GLY A 426 -14.55 7.55 -9.71
CA GLY A 426 -15.20 8.45 -10.66
C GLY A 426 -14.94 8.13 -12.13
N GLU A 427 -13.96 7.29 -12.44
CA GLU A 427 -13.73 6.77 -13.79
C GLU A 427 -13.68 5.24 -13.79
N ILE A 428 -12.50 4.64 -13.79
CA ILE A 428 -12.31 3.20 -13.98
C ILE A 428 -12.05 2.51 -12.63
N GLY A 429 -12.58 1.30 -12.44
CA GLY A 429 -12.22 0.49 -11.27
C GLY A 429 -10.75 0.06 -11.33
N PHE A 430 -10.40 -0.69 -12.37
CA PHE A 430 -9.03 -1.16 -12.65
C PHE A 430 -8.65 -0.81 -14.09
N ASP A 431 -7.66 0.06 -14.28
CA ASP A 431 -7.02 0.33 -15.57
C ASP A 431 -5.59 -0.22 -15.56
N ILE A 432 -5.34 -1.28 -16.32
CA ILE A 432 -4.07 -2.01 -16.29
C ILE A 432 -3.57 -2.23 -17.71
N ILE A 433 -2.43 -1.63 -18.01
CA ILE A 433 -1.75 -1.72 -19.28
C ILE A 433 -0.38 -2.37 -19.08
N VAL A 434 -0.16 -3.48 -19.77
CA VAL A 434 1.12 -4.19 -19.80
C VAL A 434 1.65 -4.21 -21.23
N GLU A 435 2.72 -3.47 -21.49
CA GLU A 435 3.34 -3.46 -22.81
C GLU A 435 4.25 -4.69 -23.01
N GLN A 436 4.41 -5.12 -24.27
CA GLN A 436 5.22 -6.28 -24.66
C GLN A 436 4.75 -7.62 -24.05
N MET A 437 5.68 -8.54 -23.73
CA MET A 437 5.42 -9.96 -23.40
C MET A 437 4.94 -10.22 -21.94
N GLY A 438 4.30 -9.25 -21.29
CA GLY A 438 3.90 -9.35 -19.87
C GLY A 438 2.46 -9.86 -19.67
N ASN A 439 2.23 -10.72 -18.67
CA ASN A 439 0.91 -11.30 -18.41
C ASN A 439 0.13 -10.50 -17.34
N ILE A 440 -1.21 -10.51 -17.45
CA ILE A 440 -2.13 -10.00 -16.43
C ILE A 440 -2.90 -11.17 -15.81
N SER A 441 -2.92 -11.28 -14.48
CA SER A 441 -3.71 -12.26 -13.74
C SER A 441 -4.54 -11.58 -12.64
N ILE A 442 -5.86 -11.61 -12.78
CA ILE A 442 -6.83 -11.07 -11.82
C ILE A 442 -7.59 -12.22 -11.17
N SER A 443 -7.63 -12.23 -9.84
CA SER A 443 -8.40 -13.20 -9.07
C SER A 443 -9.10 -12.55 -7.88
N ASN A 444 -10.30 -13.04 -7.55
CA ASN A 444 -11.02 -12.65 -6.31
C ASN A 444 -11.21 -11.13 -6.20
N ALA A 445 -11.34 -10.43 -7.33
CA ALA A 445 -11.36 -8.98 -7.40
C ALA A 445 -12.75 -8.45 -7.75
N GLU A 446 -13.10 -7.29 -7.21
CA GLU A 446 -14.43 -6.71 -7.32
C GLU A 446 -14.37 -5.25 -7.79
N ALA A 447 -15.18 -4.89 -8.79
CA ALA A 447 -15.36 -3.52 -9.28
C ALA A 447 -16.85 -3.11 -9.22
N HIS A 448 -17.19 -2.13 -8.38
CA HIS A 448 -18.57 -1.73 -8.13
C HIS A 448 -18.78 -0.24 -8.34
N GLU A 449 -19.90 0.11 -8.98
CA GLU A 449 -20.40 1.50 -9.03
C GLU A 449 -19.34 2.50 -9.54
N ASN A 450 -18.40 2.06 -10.39
CA ASN A 450 -17.38 2.96 -10.94
C ASN A 450 -17.94 3.77 -12.11
N GLY A 451 -17.46 5.00 -12.21
CA GLY A 451 -17.82 6.01 -13.17
C GLY A 451 -18.75 7.09 -12.64
N ASP A 452 -18.40 8.34 -12.87
CA ASP A 452 -19.25 9.49 -12.68
C ASP A 452 -20.01 9.79 -14.00
N PRO A 453 -21.36 9.78 -14.00
CA PRO A 453 -22.14 10.20 -15.16
C PRO A 453 -21.84 11.62 -15.64
N ALA A 454 -21.19 12.46 -14.83
CA ALA A 454 -20.77 13.80 -15.22
C ALA A 454 -19.36 13.86 -15.86
N SER A 455 -18.46 12.91 -15.59
CA SER A 455 -17.07 12.91 -16.10
C SER A 455 -16.93 12.22 -17.46
N SER A 456 -17.93 11.48 -17.92
CA SER A 456 -17.90 10.56 -19.07
C SER A 456 -17.76 11.20 -20.47
N SER A 457 -17.15 12.38 -20.60
CA SER A 457 -16.85 12.98 -21.91
C SER A 457 -15.58 12.45 -22.56
N ASP A 458 -14.75 11.72 -21.82
CA ASP A 458 -13.59 11.06 -22.40
C ASP A 458 -14.01 9.73 -23.04
N GLU A 459 -13.99 9.71 -24.37
CA GLU A 459 -14.23 8.49 -25.15
C GLU A 459 -13.00 7.58 -25.16
N GLU A 460 -11.80 8.09 -24.80
CA GLU A 460 -10.56 7.30 -24.78
C GLU A 460 -10.50 6.38 -23.56
N ASN A 461 -11.00 6.84 -22.41
CA ASN A 461 -11.01 6.08 -21.15
C ASN A 461 -12.45 5.90 -20.63
N PRO A 462 -13.22 4.95 -21.21
CA PRO A 462 -14.55 4.70 -20.73
C PRO A 462 -14.52 4.18 -19.28
N PRO A 463 -15.41 4.67 -18.40
CA PRO A 463 -15.50 4.29 -16.98
C PRO A 463 -16.00 2.85 -16.78
N ASN A 464 -15.09 1.90 -17.01
CA ASN A 464 -15.31 0.46 -16.91
C ASN A 464 -15.07 -0.04 -15.47
N GLY A 465 -15.60 -1.22 -15.15
CA GLY A 465 -15.17 -1.93 -13.95
C GLY A 465 -13.70 -2.35 -14.06
N PHE A 466 -13.37 -3.04 -15.16
CA PHE A 466 -12.02 -3.47 -15.49
C PHE A 466 -11.68 -3.10 -16.94
N THR A 467 -10.56 -2.41 -17.16
CA THR A 467 -9.90 -2.18 -18.45
C THR A 467 -8.54 -2.84 -18.38
N LEU A 468 -8.36 -3.96 -19.10
CA LEU A 468 -7.16 -4.79 -19.02
C LEU A 468 -6.55 -4.97 -20.40
N ARG A 469 -5.31 -4.55 -20.57
CA ARG A 469 -4.61 -4.56 -21.85
C ARG A 469 -3.22 -5.19 -21.72
N THR A 470 -2.92 -6.15 -22.59
CA THR A 470 -1.56 -6.66 -22.81
C THR A 470 -1.24 -6.77 -24.30
N GLU A 471 -0.03 -6.43 -24.74
CA GLU A 471 0.30 -6.48 -26.17
C GLU A 471 0.60 -7.90 -26.66
N GLU A 472 1.45 -8.66 -25.97
CA GLU A 472 1.90 -10.01 -26.38
C GLU A 472 1.74 -11.07 -25.27
N GLY A 473 1.21 -10.70 -24.10
CA GLY A 473 1.05 -11.60 -22.97
C GLY A 473 -0.35 -12.22 -22.86
N ASN A 474 -0.49 -13.16 -21.93
CA ASN A 474 -1.79 -13.78 -21.62
C ASN A 474 -2.55 -12.94 -20.58
N LEU A 475 -3.87 -12.97 -20.68
CA LEU A 475 -4.78 -12.31 -19.76
C LEU A 475 -5.68 -13.36 -19.10
N GLN A 476 -5.66 -13.40 -17.77
CA GLN A 476 -6.51 -14.30 -16.99
C GLN A 476 -7.34 -13.51 -15.97
N VAL A 477 -8.66 -13.69 -15.99
CA VAL A 477 -9.60 -13.17 -14.99
C VAL A 477 -10.38 -14.32 -14.38
N THR A 478 -10.31 -14.49 -13.05
CA THR A 478 -10.99 -15.59 -12.35
C THR A 478 -11.67 -15.15 -11.08
N ASN A 479 -12.86 -15.70 -10.75
CA ASN A 479 -13.56 -15.38 -9.50
C ASN A 479 -13.66 -13.86 -9.27
N ALA A 480 -14.05 -13.11 -10.30
CA ALA A 480 -14.05 -11.65 -10.25
C ALA A 480 -15.43 -11.11 -10.56
N SER A 481 -15.76 -9.94 -10.03
CA SER A 481 -17.09 -9.38 -10.17
C SER A 481 -17.08 -7.91 -10.58
N ALA A 482 -17.97 -7.54 -11.51
CA ALA A 482 -18.18 -6.18 -11.99
C ALA A 482 -19.67 -5.82 -11.94
N PHE A 483 -20.03 -4.88 -11.07
CA PHE A 483 -21.43 -4.52 -10.81
C PHE A 483 -21.71 -3.04 -11.01
N SER A 484 -22.80 -2.74 -11.72
CA SER A 484 -23.35 -1.38 -11.80
C SER A 484 -22.35 -0.32 -12.25
N ASN A 485 -21.34 -0.69 -13.05
CA ASN A 485 -20.41 0.27 -13.62
C ASN A 485 -21.12 1.04 -14.73
N ILE A 486 -20.75 2.32 -14.89
CA ILE A 486 -21.44 3.19 -15.85
C ILE A 486 -21.09 2.86 -17.31
N ASN A 487 -20.04 2.07 -17.56
CA ASN A 487 -19.78 1.47 -18.87
C ASN A 487 -19.78 -0.06 -18.85
N GLU A 488 -18.69 -0.69 -19.26
CA GLU A 488 -18.56 -2.14 -19.35
C GLU A 488 -18.20 -2.73 -17.98
N GLY A 489 -18.59 -3.98 -17.74
CA GLY A 489 -18.09 -4.71 -16.59
C GLY A 489 -16.60 -5.01 -16.75
N PHE A 490 -16.26 -5.66 -17.86
CA PHE A 490 -14.89 -6.04 -18.22
C PHE A 490 -14.60 -5.64 -19.67
N ALA A 491 -13.50 -4.95 -19.91
CA ALA A 491 -12.97 -4.58 -21.22
C ALA A 491 -11.56 -5.17 -21.36
N LEU A 492 -11.41 -6.18 -22.21
CA LEU A 492 -10.20 -6.99 -22.29
C LEU A 492 -9.57 -6.90 -23.68
N THR A 493 -8.27 -6.64 -23.72
CA THR A 493 -7.48 -6.55 -24.95
C THR A 493 -6.17 -7.33 -24.81
N SER A 494 -5.92 -8.28 -25.71
CA SER A 494 -4.69 -9.09 -25.73
C SER A 494 -4.45 -9.72 -27.11
N SER A 495 -3.20 -9.87 -27.55
CA SER A 495 -2.88 -10.79 -28.68
C SER A 495 -2.56 -12.21 -28.22
N GLY A 496 -2.32 -12.42 -26.93
CA GLY A 496 -2.11 -13.73 -26.33
C GLY A 496 -3.43 -14.45 -26.04
N SER A 497 -3.38 -15.41 -25.11
CA SER A 497 -4.58 -16.14 -24.69
C SER A 497 -5.35 -15.37 -23.63
N ILE A 498 -6.67 -15.26 -23.80
CA ILE A 498 -7.61 -14.67 -22.84
C ILE A 498 -8.41 -15.79 -22.17
N THR A 499 -8.35 -15.87 -20.85
CA THR A 499 -9.16 -16.80 -20.04
C THR A 499 -9.99 -16.02 -19.02
N VAL A 500 -11.31 -16.13 -19.13
CA VAL A 500 -12.27 -15.57 -18.19
C VAL A 500 -13.06 -16.73 -17.59
N ALA A 501 -12.98 -16.94 -16.28
CA ALA A 501 -13.69 -18.03 -15.63
C ALA A 501 -14.30 -17.62 -14.30
N ASN A 502 -15.50 -18.10 -13.99
CA ASN A 502 -16.14 -17.81 -12.71
C ASN A 502 -16.28 -16.30 -12.46
N VAL A 503 -16.67 -15.51 -13.47
CA VAL A 503 -16.87 -14.06 -13.30
C VAL A 503 -18.34 -13.69 -13.25
N THR A 504 -18.65 -12.58 -12.58
CA THR A 504 -20.00 -12.02 -12.52
C THR A 504 -19.98 -10.60 -13.08
N ALA A 505 -20.68 -10.35 -14.19
CA ALA A 505 -20.92 -9.00 -14.71
C ALA A 505 -22.42 -8.71 -14.70
N GLN A 506 -22.87 -7.79 -13.86
CA GLN A 506 -24.30 -7.48 -13.73
C GLN A 506 -24.61 -6.00 -13.66
N ASN A 507 -25.71 -5.62 -14.32
CA ASN A 507 -26.25 -4.27 -14.31
C ASN A 507 -25.25 -3.20 -14.78
N ASN A 508 -24.26 -3.57 -15.60
CA ASN A 508 -23.38 -2.60 -16.23
C ASN A 508 -24.13 -1.91 -17.38
N ASN A 509 -23.91 -0.63 -17.58
CA ASN A 509 -24.67 0.15 -18.56
C ASN A 509 -24.36 -0.23 -20.02
N ALA A 510 -23.15 -0.69 -20.31
CA ALA A 510 -22.74 -1.24 -21.60
C ALA A 510 -22.56 -2.76 -21.51
N ASP A 511 -21.53 -3.33 -22.14
CA ASP A 511 -21.34 -4.78 -22.14
C ASP A 511 -21.00 -5.34 -20.75
N GLY A 512 -21.48 -6.55 -20.46
CA GLY A 512 -20.99 -7.30 -19.30
C GLY A 512 -19.51 -7.62 -19.44
N LEU A 513 -19.12 -8.12 -20.62
CA LEU A 513 -17.74 -8.34 -21.03
C LEU A 513 -17.57 -7.98 -22.51
N SER A 514 -16.55 -7.18 -22.77
CA SER A 514 -16.09 -6.76 -24.09
C SER A 514 -14.68 -7.29 -24.30
N VAL A 515 -14.48 -8.04 -25.38
CA VAL A 515 -13.17 -8.54 -25.82
C VAL A 515 -12.89 -7.87 -27.16
N LEU A 516 -12.06 -6.85 -27.13
CA LEU A 516 -11.76 -5.99 -28.27
C LEU A 516 -10.30 -6.14 -28.65
N GLN A 517 -9.99 -5.85 -29.91
CA GLN A 517 -8.62 -5.63 -30.36
C GLN A 517 -8.45 -4.13 -30.62
N GLU A 518 -7.29 -3.62 -30.23
CA GLU A 518 -6.84 -2.31 -30.66
C GLU A 518 -6.03 -2.43 -31.95
N ILE A 519 -6.07 -1.39 -32.79
CA ILE A 519 -5.43 -1.32 -34.12
C ILE A 519 -3.95 -1.79 -34.14
N PHE A 520 -3.25 -1.70 -33.00
CA PHE A 520 -1.83 -2.04 -32.87
C PHE A 520 -1.54 -3.39 -32.20
N ILE A 521 -2.54 -4.06 -31.65
CA ILE A 521 -2.39 -5.38 -31.00
C ILE A 521 -2.77 -6.45 -32.03
N GLY A 522 -2.09 -7.60 -32.05
CA GLY A 522 -2.42 -8.71 -32.96
C GLY A 522 -3.78 -9.38 -32.64
N PRO A 523 -4.26 -10.31 -33.49
CA PRO A 523 -5.47 -11.07 -33.19
C PRO A 523 -5.30 -11.94 -31.94
N ILE A 524 -6.39 -12.24 -31.24
CA ILE A 524 -6.38 -13.07 -30.02
C ILE A 524 -6.09 -14.54 -30.37
N ASP A 525 -5.04 -15.10 -29.78
CA ASP A 525 -4.60 -16.50 -29.98
C ASP A 525 -5.64 -17.52 -29.52
N ASN A 526 -6.13 -17.40 -28.29
CA ASN A 526 -7.15 -18.30 -27.72
C ASN A 526 -8.08 -17.50 -26.81
N LEU A 527 -9.36 -17.81 -26.84
CA LEU A 527 -10.37 -17.22 -25.98
C LEU A 527 -11.17 -18.32 -25.28
N THR A 528 -11.21 -18.29 -23.94
CA THR A 528 -12.07 -19.16 -23.14
C THR A 528 -12.85 -18.33 -22.13
N ILE A 529 -14.17 -18.34 -22.24
CA ILE A 529 -15.11 -17.73 -21.28
C ILE A 529 -15.95 -18.84 -20.67
N ALA A 530 -15.74 -19.15 -19.39
CA ALA A 530 -16.35 -20.31 -18.75
C ALA A 530 -17.05 -19.99 -17.43
N ASN A 531 -18.13 -20.71 -17.12
CA ASN A 531 -18.77 -20.71 -15.80
C ASN A 531 -19.02 -19.29 -15.26
N SER A 532 -19.52 -18.37 -16.07
CA SER A 532 -19.67 -16.96 -15.68
C SER A 532 -21.13 -16.51 -15.76
N ILE A 533 -21.46 -15.38 -15.12
CA ILE A 533 -22.78 -14.74 -15.15
C ILE A 533 -22.68 -13.39 -15.85
N PHE A 534 -23.45 -13.20 -16.92
CA PHE A 534 -23.60 -11.94 -17.64
C PHE A 534 -25.09 -11.58 -17.67
N GLU A 535 -25.54 -10.75 -16.73
CA GLU A 535 -26.97 -10.50 -16.52
C GLU A 535 -27.34 -9.02 -16.41
N ASN A 536 -28.42 -8.63 -17.10
CA ASN A 536 -28.98 -7.28 -17.10
C ASN A 536 -27.99 -6.18 -17.50
N ASN A 537 -27.02 -6.48 -18.37
CA ASN A 537 -26.11 -5.48 -18.91
C ASN A 537 -26.73 -4.78 -20.13
N GLY A 538 -26.18 -3.62 -20.49
CA GLY A 538 -26.57 -2.89 -21.71
C GLY A 538 -27.71 -1.90 -21.55
N SER A 539 -27.98 -1.43 -20.32
CA SER A 539 -29.10 -0.50 -20.10
C SER A 539 -28.98 0.84 -20.83
N ASP A 540 -27.79 1.22 -21.28
CA ASP A 540 -27.54 2.42 -22.06
C ASP A 540 -27.71 2.15 -23.58
N PRO A 541 -28.79 2.64 -24.22
CA PRO A 541 -29.02 2.43 -25.63
C PRO A 541 -28.04 3.20 -26.53
N GLU A 542 -27.32 4.21 -26.02
CA GLU A 542 -26.35 4.98 -26.80
C GLU A 542 -25.04 4.20 -27.01
N ARG A 543 -24.70 3.33 -26.07
CA ARG A 543 -23.47 2.51 -26.11
C ARG A 543 -23.67 1.13 -26.73
N GLY A 544 -24.92 0.68 -26.89
CA GLY A 544 -25.24 -0.54 -27.63
C GLY A 544 -24.83 -1.85 -26.94
N GLY A 545 -24.39 -1.80 -25.69
CA GLY A 545 -23.89 -2.95 -24.95
C GLY A 545 -24.96 -4.00 -24.63
N GLY A 546 -24.50 -5.24 -24.41
CA GLY A 546 -25.26 -6.44 -24.10
C GLY A 546 -24.50 -7.34 -23.11
N GLY A 547 -24.63 -8.65 -23.24
CA GLY A 547 -23.96 -9.60 -22.34
C GLY A 547 -22.48 -9.71 -22.63
N LEU A 548 -22.17 -10.15 -23.86
CA LEU A 548 -20.83 -10.42 -24.36
C LEU A 548 -20.64 -9.77 -25.74
N THR A 549 -19.57 -9.02 -25.92
CA THR A 549 -19.09 -8.57 -27.23
C THR A 549 -17.69 -9.12 -27.47
N ILE A 550 -17.49 -9.77 -28.61
CA ILE A 550 -16.20 -10.39 -28.96
C ILE A 550 -15.83 -9.97 -30.38
N ALA A 551 -14.61 -9.46 -30.54
CA ALA A 551 -14.09 -9.03 -31.84
C ALA A 551 -12.69 -9.59 -32.17
N GLU A 552 -12.38 -9.60 -33.47
CA GLU A 552 -11.04 -9.79 -34.07
C GLU A 552 -10.22 -11.00 -33.54
N LEU A 553 -10.76 -12.21 -33.69
CA LEU A 553 -10.16 -13.47 -33.24
C LEU A 553 -9.21 -14.09 -34.27
N ASP A 554 -8.15 -14.81 -33.83
CA ASP A 554 -7.39 -15.69 -34.74
C ASP A 554 -8.28 -16.87 -35.18
N PRO A 555 -8.50 -17.07 -36.49
CA PRO A 555 -9.33 -18.17 -36.99
C PRO A 555 -8.77 -19.56 -36.68
N ASN A 556 -7.50 -19.66 -36.27
CA ASN A 556 -6.84 -20.91 -35.85
C ASN A 556 -6.87 -21.13 -34.33
N GLY A 557 -7.33 -20.15 -33.57
CA GLY A 557 -7.42 -20.18 -32.11
C GLY A 557 -8.49 -21.13 -31.57
N VAL A 558 -8.36 -21.50 -30.30
CA VAL A 558 -9.46 -22.14 -29.55
C VAL A 558 -10.38 -21.05 -29.02
N LEU A 559 -11.65 -21.08 -29.41
CA LEU A 559 -12.64 -20.05 -29.11
C LEU A 559 -13.87 -20.68 -28.45
N GLU A 560 -13.99 -20.51 -27.14
CA GLU A 560 -14.99 -21.20 -26.32
C GLU A 560 -15.72 -20.22 -25.38
N VAL A 561 -17.06 -20.26 -25.41
CA VAL A 561 -17.96 -19.60 -24.45
C VAL A 561 -18.84 -20.70 -23.86
N ILE A 562 -18.49 -21.24 -22.69
CA ILE A 562 -19.07 -22.48 -22.17
C ILE A 562 -19.60 -22.39 -20.74
N GLY A 563 -20.75 -23.02 -20.48
CA GLY A 563 -21.24 -23.15 -19.10
C GLY A 563 -21.66 -21.83 -18.43
N ASN A 564 -21.94 -20.78 -19.20
CA ASN A 564 -22.29 -19.45 -18.69
C ASN A 564 -23.80 -19.26 -18.50
N VAL A 565 -24.19 -18.29 -17.68
CA VAL A 565 -25.54 -17.76 -17.56
C VAL A 565 -25.56 -16.38 -18.23
N ILE A 566 -26.24 -16.27 -19.36
CA ILE A 566 -26.35 -15.06 -20.17
C ILE A 566 -27.84 -14.72 -20.27
N ALA A 567 -28.31 -13.69 -19.57
CA ALA A 567 -29.73 -13.43 -19.48
C ALA A 567 -30.09 -11.97 -19.20
N GLY A 568 -31.18 -11.50 -19.82
CA GLY A 568 -31.74 -10.18 -19.51
C GLY A 568 -30.90 -9.02 -20.05
N ASN A 569 -29.93 -9.30 -20.92
CA ASN A 569 -29.11 -8.26 -21.53
C ASN A 569 -29.91 -7.51 -22.62
N ALA A 570 -29.69 -6.20 -22.73
CA ALA A 570 -30.61 -5.32 -23.45
C ALA A 570 -30.61 -5.48 -24.98
N THR A 571 -29.42 -5.61 -25.60
CA THR A 571 -29.27 -5.66 -27.06
C THR A 571 -28.99 -7.08 -27.55
N HIS A 572 -28.01 -7.76 -26.95
CA HIS A 572 -27.61 -9.13 -27.25
C HIS A 572 -27.14 -9.88 -26.01
N GLY A 573 -27.18 -11.20 -26.06
CA GLY A 573 -26.45 -12.05 -25.11
C GLY A 573 -25.01 -12.25 -25.55
N LEU A 574 -24.80 -12.42 -26.85
CA LEU A 574 -23.50 -12.58 -27.48
C LEU A 574 -23.48 -11.89 -28.85
N SER A 575 -22.52 -10.99 -29.04
CA SER A 575 -22.20 -10.38 -30.33
C SER A 575 -20.82 -10.85 -30.79
N LEU A 576 -20.73 -11.27 -32.05
CA LEU A 576 -19.48 -11.57 -32.74
C LEU A 576 -19.28 -10.54 -33.84
N ASP A 577 -18.40 -9.59 -33.58
CA ASP A 577 -18.12 -8.43 -34.43
C ASP A 577 -16.74 -8.57 -35.10
N THR A 578 -16.63 -8.24 -36.39
CA THR A 578 -15.34 -8.11 -37.09
C THR A 578 -14.39 -9.31 -36.86
N VAL A 579 -14.85 -10.54 -37.12
CA VAL A 579 -13.99 -11.73 -37.09
C VAL A 579 -13.85 -12.33 -38.49
N PRO A 580 -12.71 -12.99 -38.82
CA PRO A 580 -12.58 -13.64 -40.12
C PRO A 580 -13.71 -14.63 -40.40
N ASP A 581 -14.22 -14.66 -41.64
CA ASP A 581 -15.35 -15.50 -42.09
C ASP A 581 -15.24 -16.99 -41.73
N GLU A 582 -14.02 -17.50 -41.58
CA GLU A 582 -13.72 -18.89 -41.24
C GLU A 582 -13.70 -19.20 -39.73
N THR A 583 -13.84 -18.18 -38.90
CA THR A 583 -13.86 -18.29 -37.44
C THR A 583 -15.13 -19.00 -36.96
N VAL A 584 -14.97 -20.01 -36.10
CA VAL A 584 -16.07 -20.74 -35.48
C VAL A 584 -15.96 -20.64 -33.96
N LEU A 585 -16.86 -19.90 -33.33
CA LEU A 585 -16.94 -19.77 -31.88
C LEU A 585 -17.85 -20.86 -31.29
N ALA A 586 -17.36 -21.61 -30.31
CA ALA A 586 -18.13 -22.65 -29.61
C ALA A 586 -18.84 -22.07 -28.37
N ALA A 587 -20.11 -21.70 -28.50
CA ALA A 587 -20.96 -21.16 -27.44
C ALA A 587 -21.88 -22.21 -26.79
N ILE A 588 -21.35 -23.37 -26.40
CA ILE A 588 -22.13 -24.54 -25.94
C ILE A 588 -22.36 -24.57 -24.43
N GLY A 589 -23.45 -25.21 -23.99
CA GLY A 589 -23.72 -25.40 -22.56
C GLY A 589 -24.04 -24.12 -21.78
N ASN A 590 -24.41 -23.03 -22.47
CA ASN A 590 -24.85 -21.79 -21.83
C ASN A 590 -26.35 -21.80 -21.55
N TRP A 591 -26.79 -21.07 -20.53
CA TRP A 591 -28.18 -20.68 -20.29
C TRP A 591 -28.42 -19.29 -20.87
N TRP A 592 -29.43 -19.14 -21.73
CA TRP A 592 -29.70 -17.89 -22.47
C TRP A 592 -30.87 -17.09 -21.90
N GLY A 593 -31.28 -17.32 -20.66
CA GLY A 593 -32.47 -16.70 -20.06
C GLY A 593 -33.80 -17.39 -20.39
N ASP A 594 -33.83 -18.32 -21.36
CA ASP A 594 -35.03 -19.07 -21.73
C ASP A 594 -34.71 -20.52 -22.15
N THR A 595 -35.60 -21.47 -21.79
CA THR A 595 -35.50 -22.89 -22.15
C THR A 595 -35.46 -23.14 -23.66
N SER A 596 -36.06 -22.26 -24.46
CA SER A 596 -36.07 -22.36 -25.92
C SER A 596 -34.73 -21.99 -26.57
N GLY A 597 -33.77 -21.48 -25.77
CA GLY A 597 -32.43 -21.11 -26.23
C GLY A 597 -32.32 -19.65 -26.68
N PRO A 598 -31.20 -19.30 -27.32
CA PRO A 598 -30.94 -17.93 -27.75
C PRO A 598 -31.85 -17.53 -28.92
N SER A 599 -32.11 -16.22 -29.04
CA SER A 599 -32.72 -15.62 -30.22
C SER A 599 -31.65 -15.14 -31.23
N GLY A 600 -31.98 -14.24 -32.16
CA GLY A 600 -31.05 -13.77 -33.21
C GLY A 600 -30.87 -14.81 -34.31
N ILE A 601 -29.67 -15.41 -34.42
CA ILE A 601 -29.46 -16.59 -35.28
C ILE A 601 -30.10 -17.87 -34.74
N GLY A 602 -30.43 -17.89 -33.44
CA GLY A 602 -31.19 -18.95 -32.78
C GLY A 602 -32.71 -18.78 -32.93
N SER A 603 -33.45 -19.87 -32.72
CA SER A 603 -34.93 -19.87 -32.82
C SER A 603 -35.66 -19.65 -31.49
N GLY A 604 -34.93 -19.44 -30.40
CA GLY A 604 -35.47 -19.29 -29.05
C GLY A 604 -35.95 -17.87 -28.73
N SER A 605 -36.30 -17.64 -27.48
CA SER A 605 -36.71 -16.35 -26.91
C SER A 605 -35.76 -15.80 -25.86
N GLY A 606 -34.64 -16.48 -25.61
CA GLY A 606 -33.57 -15.98 -24.75
C GLY A 606 -32.80 -14.83 -25.40
N ASP A 607 -31.75 -14.40 -24.71
CA ASP A 607 -30.83 -13.38 -25.17
C ASP A 607 -30.28 -13.73 -26.56
N SER A 608 -30.15 -12.73 -27.41
CA SER A 608 -29.87 -12.95 -28.83
C SER A 608 -28.39 -13.27 -29.08
N ILE A 609 -28.13 -14.09 -30.10
CA ILE A 609 -26.80 -14.19 -30.70
C ILE A 609 -26.80 -13.38 -32.00
N VAL A 610 -25.91 -12.39 -32.06
CA VAL A 610 -25.69 -11.53 -33.22
C VAL A 610 -24.32 -11.87 -33.82
N VAL A 611 -24.29 -12.04 -35.14
CA VAL A 611 -23.07 -12.41 -35.87
C VAL A 611 -22.99 -11.52 -37.09
N GLU A 612 -21.99 -10.65 -37.15
CA GLU A 612 -21.70 -9.87 -38.35
C GLU A 612 -20.88 -10.68 -39.35
N GLU A 613 -19.80 -11.30 -38.88
CA GLU A 613 -18.89 -12.17 -39.64
C GLU A 613 -18.57 -13.45 -38.84
N GLY A 614 -18.13 -14.51 -39.53
CA GLY A 614 -17.86 -15.82 -38.91
C GLY A 614 -19.11 -16.67 -38.60
N SER A 615 -19.01 -17.58 -37.63
CA SER A 615 -20.12 -18.44 -37.20
C SER A 615 -20.05 -18.87 -35.73
N VAL A 616 -21.22 -19.12 -35.12
CA VAL A 616 -21.33 -19.55 -33.72
C VAL A 616 -22.03 -20.89 -33.61
N THR A 617 -21.44 -21.85 -32.90
CA THR A 617 -22.06 -23.13 -32.54
C THR A 617 -22.58 -23.05 -31.11
N PHE A 618 -23.90 -22.98 -30.93
CA PHE A 618 -24.53 -22.81 -29.61
C PHE A 618 -25.40 -24.00 -29.15
N THR A 619 -25.39 -25.10 -29.90
CA THR A 619 -26.13 -26.33 -29.54
C THR A 619 -25.15 -27.42 -29.12
N PRO A 620 -25.39 -28.12 -27.99
CA PRO A 620 -26.52 -27.98 -27.07
C PRO A 620 -26.40 -26.77 -26.12
N TRP A 621 -27.53 -26.30 -25.59
CA TRP A 621 -27.62 -25.27 -24.53
C TRP A 621 -28.41 -25.81 -23.34
N ILE A 622 -28.27 -25.17 -22.17
CA ILE A 622 -28.98 -25.56 -20.95
C ILE A 622 -30.46 -25.24 -21.12
N ASN A 623 -31.32 -26.25 -20.96
CA ASN A 623 -32.77 -26.08 -21.10
C ASN A 623 -33.59 -26.96 -20.15
N THR A 624 -32.91 -27.75 -19.33
CA THR A 624 -33.50 -28.74 -18.45
C THR A 624 -32.89 -28.59 -17.06
N LEU A 625 -33.75 -28.54 -16.05
CA LEU A 625 -33.37 -28.62 -14.64
C LEU A 625 -33.91 -29.92 -14.09
N ASN A 626 -33.03 -30.88 -13.88
CA ASN A 626 -33.36 -32.15 -13.24
C ASN A 626 -33.28 -31.97 -11.72
N VAL A 627 -34.35 -32.32 -11.01
CA VAL A 627 -34.36 -32.30 -9.55
C VAL A 627 -34.56 -33.71 -9.04
N THR A 628 -33.61 -34.18 -8.23
CA THR A 628 -33.70 -35.46 -7.54
C THR A 628 -33.57 -35.22 -6.04
N ALA A 629 -34.32 -35.97 -5.23
CA ALA A 629 -34.23 -35.89 -3.78
C ALA A 629 -33.99 -37.29 -3.23
N GLU A 630 -33.12 -37.39 -2.23
CA GLU A 630 -32.94 -38.63 -1.49
C GLU A 630 -34.26 -39.02 -0.79
N GLU A 631 -34.59 -40.31 -0.79
CA GLU A 631 -35.79 -40.79 -0.10
C GLU A 631 -35.65 -40.57 1.41
N ALA A 632 -36.31 -39.54 1.94
CA ALA A 632 -36.40 -39.29 3.37
C ALA A 632 -37.53 -40.11 4.00
N LEU A 633 -37.27 -40.76 5.14
CA LEU A 633 -38.36 -41.32 5.96
C LEU A 633 -39.17 -40.17 6.56
N ALA A 634 -40.49 -40.28 6.56
CA ALA A 634 -41.42 -39.32 7.13
C ALA A 634 -41.27 -39.20 8.66
N GLN A 635 -40.26 -38.49 9.14
CA GLN A 635 -40.10 -38.13 10.54
C GLN A 635 -39.83 -36.63 10.62
N THR A 636 -40.34 -35.97 11.64
CA THR A 636 -39.96 -34.59 11.95
C THR A 636 -38.47 -34.53 12.26
N ASP A 637 -37.79 -33.45 11.87
CA ASP A 637 -36.36 -33.25 12.07
C ASP A 637 -35.47 -34.20 11.24
N THR A 638 -35.99 -34.76 10.13
CA THR A 638 -35.15 -35.49 9.19
C THR A 638 -34.47 -34.55 8.22
N THR A 639 -33.19 -34.80 8.04
CA THR A 639 -32.35 -34.16 7.05
C THR A 639 -32.32 -35.00 5.78
N PHE A 640 -32.53 -34.39 4.61
CA PHE A 640 -32.38 -35.05 3.32
C PHE A 640 -31.68 -34.13 2.32
N THR A 641 -31.06 -34.74 1.31
CA THR A 641 -30.37 -34.03 0.24
C THR A 641 -31.25 -33.90 -0.99
N VAL A 642 -31.38 -32.68 -1.51
CA VAL A 642 -31.95 -32.38 -2.83
C VAL A 642 -30.82 -32.01 -3.77
N LEU A 643 -30.78 -32.66 -4.93
CA LEU A 643 -29.82 -32.45 -6.00
C LEU A 643 -30.51 -31.78 -7.18
N PHE A 644 -30.01 -30.63 -7.57
CA PHE A 644 -30.43 -29.89 -8.76
C PHE A 644 -29.34 -30.04 -9.82
N GLN A 645 -29.66 -30.55 -11.01
CA GLN A 645 -28.74 -30.69 -12.12
C GLN A 645 -29.21 -29.89 -13.32
N PHE A 646 -28.38 -28.94 -13.75
CA PHE A 646 -28.64 -28.10 -14.92
C PHE A 646 -28.02 -28.74 -16.16
N THR A 647 -28.83 -29.07 -17.15
CA THR A 647 -28.40 -29.80 -18.34
C THR A 647 -29.18 -29.38 -19.59
N ASP A 648 -28.68 -29.77 -20.76
CA ASP A 648 -29.54 -29.88 -21.94
C ASP A 648 -30.47 -31.10 -21.87
N SER A 649 -31.45 -31.14 -22.77
CA SER A 649 -32.44 -32.21 -22.87
C SER A 649 -31.85 -33.62 -23.09
N SER A 650 -30.61 -33.73 -23.56
CA SER A 650 -29.95 -35.01 -23.81
C SER A 650 -29.02 -35.46 -22.67
N GLY A 651 -28.73 -34.60 -21.68
CA GLY A 651 -27.77 -34.94 -20.62
C GLY A 651 -26.31 -34.83 -21.06
N SER A 652 -26.02 -34.09 -22.13
CA SER A 652 -24.71 -34.04 -22.79
C SER A 652 -23.84 -32.86 -22.37
N VAL A 653 -24.45 -31.76 -21.94
CA VAL A 653 -23.75 -30.57 -21.42
C VAL A 653 -24.38 -30.13 -20.11
N PHE A 654 -23.56 -29.57 -19.24
CA PHE A 654 -23.94 -29.12 -17.91
C PHE A 654 -23.50 -27.67 -17.71
N LEU A 655 -24.26 -26.94 -16.90
CA LEU A 655 -23.81 -25.66 -16.34
C LEU A 655 -22.71 -26.04 -15.35
N GLY A 656 -21.45 -25.66 -15.61
CA GLY A 656 -20.26 -26.25 -14.96
C GLY A 656 -20.15 -26.01 -13.44
N GLU A 657 -18.93 -25.93 -12.91
CA GLU A 657 -18.68 -25.76 -11.47
C GLU A 657 -19.01 -24.32 -11.00
N GLY A 658 -20.29 -23.98 -10.97
CA GLY A 658 -20.84 -22.79 -10.33
C GLY A 658 -20.65 -21.52 -11.16
N PRO A 659 -21.63 -21.12 -12.00
CA PRO A 659 -21.48 -19.88 -12.75
C PRO A 659 -21.35 -18.69 -11.80
N GLY A 660 -20.45 -17.77 -12.14
CA GLY A 660 -20.23 -16.54 -11.37
C GLY A 660 -19.03 -16.65 -10.43
N ASP A 661 -18.86 -15.61 -9.63
CA ASP A 661 -17.76 -15.50 -8.66
C ASP A 661 -18.00 -16.43 -7.48
N LEU A 662 -17.11 -17.42 -7.33
CA LEU A 662 -17.18 -18.43 -6.28
C LEU A 662 -16.88 -17.88 -4.88
N ASN A 663 -16.32 -16.67 -4.79
CA ASN A 663 -15.99 -16.01 -3.53
C ASN A 663 -16.95 -14.88 -3.18
N ALA A 664 -17.94 -14.59 -4.04
CA ALA A 664 -18.93 -13.57 -3.78
C ALA A 664 -19.67 -13.83 -2.46
N THR A 665 -19.88 -12.76 -1.68
CA THR A 665 -20.60 -12.83 -0.40
C THR A 665 -22.05 -13.30 -0.54
N THR A 666 -22.64 -13.09 -1.71
CA THR A 666 -23.98 -13.58 -2.07
C THR A 666 -23.84 -14.70 -3.10
N PRO A 667 -24.22 -15.95 -2.74
CA PRO A 667 -24.13 -17.05 -3.69
C PRO A 667 -25.12 -16.83 -4.86
N PRO A 668 -24.75 -17.24 -6.09
CA PRO A 668 -25.59 -17.04 -7.27
C PRO A 668 -26.91 -17.80 -7.17
N PHE A 669 -26.96 -18.91 -6.43
CA PHE A 669 -28.17 -19.68 -6.21
C PHE A 669 -28.67 -19.55 -4.77
N THR A 670 -29.90 -19.06 -4.64
CA THR A 670 -30.63 -19.06 -3.38
C THR A 670 -31.63 -20.21 -3.37
N LEU A 671 -31.57 -21.03 -2.32
CA LEU A 671 -32.60 -22.02 -2.05
C LEU A 671 -33.42 -21.59 -0.84
N THR A 672 -34.73 -21.75 -0.97
CA THR A 672 -35.66 -21.51 0.13
C THR A 672 -36.55 -22.72 0.29
N THR A 673 -37.08 -22.89 1.48
CA THR A 673 -38.13 -23.87 1.73
C THR A 673 -39.32 -23.20 2.39
N ASN A 674 -40.52 -23.74 2.12
CA ASN A 674 -41.72 -23.30 2.83
C ASN A 674 -41.81 -23.88 4.25
N ASP A 675 -40.90 -24.79 4.63
CA ASP A 675 -40.86 -25.41 5.94
C ASP A 675 -39.47 -25.91 6.33
N GLY A 676 -39.00 -25.44 7.48
CA GLY A 676 -37.71 -25.82 8.05
C GLY A 676 -36.56 -24.93 7.59
N ASP A 677 -35.34 -25.43 7.79
CA ASP A 677 -34.11 -24.75 7.43
C ASP A 677 -33.47 -25.43 6.21
N VAL A 678 -32.99 -24.61 5.26
CA VAL A 678 -32.13 -25.07 4.17
C VAL A 678 -30.70 -24.68 4.51
N THR A 679 -29.81 -25.66 4.54
CA THR A 679 -28.37 -25.44 4.50
C THR A 679 -27.87 -25.81 3.12
N THR A 680 -27.30 -24.84 2.41
CA THR A 680 -26.75 -25.02 1.06
C THR A 680 -25.26 -24.74 1.04
N SER A 681 -24.59 -25.26 0.01
CA SER A 681 -23.27 -24.79 -0.38
C SER A 681 -23.30 -23.44 -1.12
N GLY A 682 -24.46 -23.02 -1.64
CA GLY A 682 -24.62 -21.80 -2.44
C GLY A 682 -24.09 -21.92 -3.88
N PHE A 683 -23.15 -22.85 -4.12
CA PHE A 683 -22.49 -23.07 -5.41
C PHE A 683 -22.72 -24.49 -5.95
N ILE A 684 -22.58 -24.64 -7.26
CA ILE A 684 -22.63 -25.94 -7.93
C ILE A 684 -21.30 -26.65 -7.66
N GLU A 685 -21.33 -27.70 -6.83
CA GLU A 685 -20.11 -28.35 -6.32
C GLU A 685 -19.64 -29.55 -7.16
N GLY A 686 -20.40 -29.94 -8.19
CA GLY A 686 -20.11 -31.12 -9.00
C GLY A 686 -19.82 -30.78 -10.45
N ALA A 687 -18.84 -31.47 -11.04
CA ALA A 687 -18.48 -31.40 -12.46
C ALA A 687 -19.64 -31.71 -13.43
N GLU A 688 -20.76 -32.25 -12.93
CA GLU A 688 -21.99 -32.51 -13.69
C GLU A 688 -23.08 -31.45 -13.46
N GLY A 689 -22.71 -30.25 -13.01
CA GLY A 689 -23.65 -29.15 -12.84
C GLY A 689 -24.63 -29.34 -11.70
N THR A 690 -24.21 -30.02 -10.63
CA THR A 690 -25.06 -30.37 -9.50
C THR A 690 -24.96 -29.41 -8.31
N LEU A 691 -26.09 -28.84 -7.88
CA LEU A 691 -26.23 -28.10 -6.63
C LEU A 691 -26.92 -29.01 -5.59
N SER A 692 -26.29 -29.14 -4.42
CA SER A 692 -26.79 -29.96 -3.31
C SER A 692 -27.35 -29.08 -2.19
N ALA A 693 -28.53 -29.42 -1.71
CA ALA A 693 -29.20 -28.74 -0.60
C ALA A 693 -29.56 -29.73 0.48
N THR A 694 -29.24 -29.40 1.72
CA THR A 694 -29.62 -30.19 2.88
C THR A 694 -30.78 -29.50 3.56
N VAL A 695 -31.93 -30.17 3.64
CA VAL A 695 -33.18 -29.58 4.15
C VAL A 695 -33.59 -30.32 5.41
N THR A 696 -33.88 -29.59 6.49
CA THR A 696 -34.38 -30.15 7.76
C THR A 696 -35.78 -29.63 8.02
N THR A 697 -36.77 -30.53 8.09
CA THR A 697 -38.18 -30.13 7.94
C THR A 697 -39.03 -30.53 9.15
N GLY A 698 -40.02 -29.70 9.49
CA GLY A 698 -40.99 -29.96 10.56
C GLY A 698 -42.33 -30.51 10.06
N LEU A 699 -42.59 -30.39 8.76
CA LEU A 699 -43.77 -30.86 8.05
C LEU A 699 -43.49 -32.15 7.29
N THR A 700 -44.58 -32.81 6.94
CA THR A 700 -44.58 -34.02 6.12
C THR A 700 -44.36 -33.75 4.63
N ALA A 701 -44.44 -32.50 4.16
CA ALA A 701 -44.33 -32.18 2.72
C ALA A 701 -43.66 -30.81 2.49
N PRO A 702 -42.34 -30.71 2.75
CA PRO A 702 -41.59 -29.49 2.48
C PRO A 702 -41.49 -29.25 0.97
N GLU A 703 -41.59 -27.99 0.57
CA GLU A 703 -41.32 -27.53 -0.79
C GLU A 703 -39.95 -26.85 -0.80
N VAL A 704 -39.12 -27.16 -1.80
CA VAL A 704 -37.82 -26.51 -1.98
C VAL A 704 -37.88 -25.69 -3.27
N HIS A 705 -37.62 -24.40 -3.15
CA HIS A 705 -37.59 -23.46 -4.26
C HIS A 705 -36.15 -23.07 -4.54
N LEU A 706 -35.73 -23.25 -5.79
CA LEU A 706 -34.46 -22.75 -6.32
C LEU A 706 -34.73 -21.44 -7.07
N ALA A 707 -33.97 -20.41 -6.74
CA ALA A 707 -33.85 -19.19 -7.51
C ALA A 707 -32.36 -18.98 -7.83
N GLY A 708 -32.05 -18.80 -9.10
CA GLY A 708 -30.71 -18.51 -9.59
C GLY A 708 -30.74 -17.35 -10.59
N PRO A 709 -29.56 -16.97 -11.12
CA PRO A 709 -29.41 -15.86 -12.05
C PRO A 709 -30.16 -16.13 -13.35
N GLY A 710 -30.53 -15.07 -14.06
CA GLY A 710 -31.18 -15.16 -15.37
C GLY A 710 -32.53 -15.89 -15.35
N GLY A 711 -33.22 -15.84 -14.20
CA GLY A 711 -34.50 -16.52 -14.02
C GLY A 711 -34.43 -18.04 -13.94
N LEU A 712 -33.23 -18.63 -13.70
CA LEU A 712 -33.07 -20.06 -13.42
C LEU A 712 -33.84 -20.44 -12.15
N ARG A 713 -35.06 -20.96 -12.32
CA ARG A 713 -35.94 -21.37 -11.22
C ARG A 713 -36.47 -22.77 -11.40
N SER A 714 -36.72 -23.45 -10.28
CA SER A 714 -37.34 -24.78 -10.30
C SER A 714 -38.87 -24.71 -10.24
N PRO A 715 -39.58 -25.42 -11.14
CA PRO A 715 -39.13 -25.92 -12.44
C PRO A 715 -39.02 -24.79 -13.48
N LEU A 716 -38.23 -25.03 -14.54
CA LEU A 716 -38.12 -24.13 -15.70
C LEU A 716 -39.43 -24.01 -16.51
N SER A 717 -40.47 -24.78 -16.16
CA SER A 717 -41.84 -24.65 -16.68
C SER A 717 -42.85 -24.49 -15.54
N SER A 718 -43.60 -23.39 -15.50
CA SER A 718 -44.64 -23.04 -14.51
C SER A 718 -45.01 -24.14 -13.48
N THR A 719 -44.48 -24.01 -12.26
CA THR A 719 -44.87 -24.71 -11.00
C THR A 719 -44.94 -26.25 -11.03
N THR A 720 -43.86 -26.87 -10.57
CA THR A 720 -43.79 -28.27 -10.13
C THR A 720 -43.15 -28.21 -8.77
N THR A 721 -43.99 -28.23 -7.74
CA THR A 721 -43.56 -28.57 -6.40
C THR A 721 -42.89 -29.94 -6.44
N VAL A 722 -41.64 -30.06 -5.99
CA VAL A 722 -41.03 -31.36 -5.75
C VAL A 722 -41.67 -31.92 -4.48
N TYR A 723 -42.76 -32.68 -4.65
CA TYR A 723 -43.35 -33.42 -3.55
C TYR A 723 -42.44 -34.62 -3.25
N LEU A 724 -41.78 -34.58 -2.10
CA LEU A 724 -41.00 -35.72 -1.62
C LEU A 724 -41.95 -36.92 -1.41
N PRO A 725 -41.62 -38.09 -1.96
CA PRO A 725 -42.45 -39.28 -1.78
C PRO A 725 -42.41 -39.71 -0.31
N LEU A 726 -43.47 -39.35 0.44
CA LEU A 726 -43.70 -39.88 1.78
C LEU A 726 -43.94 -41.40 1.69
N ILE A 727 -42.97 -42.19 2.11
CA ILE A 727 -43.23 -43.59 2.46
C ILE A 727 -43.94 -43.61 3.82
N ASN A 728 -45.27 -43.55 3.80
CA ASN A 728 -46.08 -43.90 4.97
C ASN A 728 -45.80 -45.36 5.33
N ARG A 729 -45.10 -45.60 6.45
CA ARG A 729 -45.04 -46.93 7.07
C ARG A 729 -46.24 -47.19 7.95
#